data_AF-A0A1Q3EM65-F1
#
_entry.id   AF-A0A1Q3EM65-F1
#
_cell.length_a   1.000
_cell.length_b   1.000
_cell.length_c   1.000
_cell.angle_alpha   90.00
_cell.angle_beta   90.00
_cell.angle_gamma   90.00
#
_symmetry.space_group_name_H-M   'P 1'
#
loop_
_entity.id
_entity.type
_entity.pdbx_description
1 polymer ?
#
loop_
_entity_poly.entity_id
_entity_poly.type
_entity_poly.pdbx_seq_one_letter_code
_entity_poly.pdbx_strand_id
1 'polypeptide(L)'
;MLSEVQVKLGFCGAGKEAPMIPGRPCAHILKKGEPCFRCKDYHNVSFFIAQQSGGCCDCGDDEAWRTSIQCPYHPPAALVAESSVPSSSATDTPRSAPKHLSSAIPQPVKHYPYRVSVPPELRELMNRTVGYALDFILDTLDFSPDDPSVPSNEADLRLQPSADPMMKDQYCIMIWNDDKHSFDEVIKLLCDLTGRTKEEASESAHRIDENGRDLVEMGTEVPRLLEIAQSISQIDLGVTMRRAYDTFREQVASVIIEWLLDLTQSRLGTDTLVMREVIAEELLSPRKRDNHSSYGYSAQSLHSLTDVPNPTRLDHLFLSHTRLWKRPRLSLKEIYTSVLTISRDHKLAVAGHFARVYHRVIDAYLLVDREAETSIKYFALQLFTVPSVASHIVRHHKLITRLLAIITSFFTNQIIDKHIVYPPSNPMNSSSSSAQGLLEQTLDPESFPFKSKRFMPVFSDLRYLISNAPVQRLIASNPHLYISQFAKTCQLFMGVNPNKRMVGGHVEFEGDAWISVFNVTLSLGRVIKAYGAAFGVSRGTDATGESSSSGPGAGELVAAIQTVVHHILMVCTEEKFGTNGFGNGKVQFHKIFFGGAIYQIIKFDVLEGWVSFHHSLHWLLAELFKHVDILDTGRLRREVGVEGGIRDVVIRVASERAVLTVVDFPLRVLAMIAQIRCNLWVRNGFAIRGQLLHYRDFMLRELCYDQDLFILQVGLVILDPNTVIVTILDRFGLLSFFSGGPFSLHHTVYDSTQLTGMAEEVLYVLISILSESANISQMSVANQARREIVHALALGPCSYTDLIKRISERLVDDMAFEKMLRETTKFRSPEGTSDIGTYELKDECFEEVNPFWYHYTRNKREEVEGILRRRLLKQNPTVPDPVLVPKPLNVSPSGPFAVLPSTFESEALLQVMFYAIHNVLALTDGAGSAPPSGEAILDQALHLVMLAIVERPSIFCTLASLRAFEEGKVTLIDVLCKLETHEGFKSYKSRLGWILDQMHSWEPREVEIRRVVSGSHGTNQNNGGTLDGATGAVPDLEQAKKNAAKARQEAIMRQMKAQQASFAFSNFEDMEDDDEDQDMENEGEEEEVSYGTCIVCQEDLNASKAFGMLGMVQPTPESMDRLSPVPQPSVISAFPPANAEALDATAQAKMVTAGGVSQSYDGFPNQSFQYVRDIAHKRQETIQRPSRGRSTSVHCARVWGMSYSQ
;
A
#
# COMPACT_ATOMS: atom_id res chain seq x y z
N MET A 1 36.48 0.52 -28.74
CA MET A 1 36.56 -0.65 -27.83
C MET A 1 36.71 -1.95 -28.63
N LEU A 2 37.07 -3.10 -28.04
CA LEU A 2 37.36 -4.37 -28.75
C LEU A 2 36.09 -4.99 -29.34
N SER A 3 34.99 -5.06 -28.58
CA SER A 3 33.74 -5.68 -29.06
C SER A 3 33.18 -4.91 -30.26
N GLU A 4 33.26 -3.58 -30.26
CA GLU A 4 32.86 -2.72 -31.38
C GLU A 4 33.65 -3.04 -32.65
N VAL A 5 34.96 -3.24 -32.53
CA VAL A 5 35.81 -3.64 -33.66
C VAL A 5 35.42 -5.04 -34.14
N GLN A 6 35.18 -5.98 -33.24
CA GLN A 6 34.71 -7.33 -33.60
C GLN A 6 33.38 -7.28 -34.36
N VAL A 7 32.42 -6.50 -33.88
CA VAL A 7 31.11 -6.28 -34.53
C VAL A 7 31.29 -5.68 -35.92
N LYS A 8 32.08 -4.60 -36.04
CA LYS A 8 32.33 -3.92 -37.31
C LYS A 8 32.97 -4.84 -38.35
N LEU A 9 33.82 -5.77 -37.91
CA LEU A 9 34.50 -6.74 -38.76
C LEU A 9 33.72 -8.07 -38.94
N GLY A 10 32.58 -8.24 -38.27
CA GLY A 10 31.83 -9.51 -38.26
C GLY A 10 32.65 -10.69 -37.71
N PHE A 11 33.64 -10.41 -36.85
CA PHE A 11 34.64 -11.38 -36.38
C PHE A 11 33.98 -12.57 -35.69
N CYS A 12 34.12 -13.77 -36.26
CA CYS A 12 33.51 -15.01 -35.76
C CYS A 12 32.01 -14.84 -35.40
N GLY A 13 31.28 -14.08 -36.22
CA GLY A 13 29.85 -13.82 -36.03
C GLY A 13 29.52 -12.74 -34.98
N ALA A 14 30.48 -11.91 -34.58
CA ALA A 14 30.22 -10.73 -33.76
C ALA A 14 29.20 -9.80 -34.45
N GLY A 15 28.27 -9.25 -33.67
CA GLY A 15 27.14 -8.46 -34.17
C GLY A 15 25.94 -9.26 -34.69
N LYS A 16 26.06 -10.60 -34.83
CA LYS A 16 24.93 -11.49 -35.12
C LYS A 16 24.29 -11.98 -33.81
N GLU A 17 23.01 -12.40 -33.88
CA GLU A 17 22.36 -13.06 -32.75
C GLU A 17 23.17 -14.25 -32.25
N ALA A 18 23.23 -14.42 -30.93
CA ALA A 18 23.94 -15.54 -30.32
C ALA A 18 23.30 -16.86 -30.81
N PRO A 19 24.10 -17.90 -31.07
CA PRO A 19 23.55 -19.19 -31.45
C PRO A 19 22.64 -19.74 -30.35
N MET A 20 21.50 -20.31 -30.74
CA MET A 20 20.54 -20.91 -29.81
C MET A 20 21.16 -22.14 -29.16
N ILE A 21 21.27 -22.12 -27.83
CA ILE A 21 21.77 -23.26 -27.03
C ILE A 21 20.63 -23.71 -26.12
N PRO A 22 20.09 -24.92 -26.30
CA PRO A 22 19.03 -25.43 -25.45
C PRO A 22 19.42 -25.44 -23.96
N GLY A 23 18.52 -24.96 -23.09
CA GLY A 23 18.73 -24.87 -21.64
C GLY A 23 19.59 -23.72 -21.17
N ARG A 24 19.93 -22.76 -22.05
CA ARG A 24 20.65 -21.54 -21.69
C ARG A 24 19.71 -20.32 -21.72
N PRO A 25 19.70 -19.48 -20.67
CA PRO A 25 18.91 -18.26 -20.66
C PRO A 25 19.43 -17.23 -21.68
N CYS A 26 18.51 -16.41 -22.20
CA CYS A 26 18.77 -15.33 -23.16
C CYS A 26 19.81 -14.35 -22.66
N ALA A 27 19.62 -13.85 -21.44
CA ALA A 27 20.57 -12.97 -20.76
C ALA A 27 20.91 -11.69 -21.54
N HIS A 28 20.10 -11.31 -22.54
CA HIS A 28 20.28 -10.08 -23.30
C HIS A 28 20.04 -8.88 -22.40
N ILE A 29 21.06 -8.07 -22.19
CA ILE A 29 20.94 -6.82 -21.43
C ILE A 29 20.19 -5.81 -22.30
N LEU A 30 19.03 -5.39 -21.82
CA LEU A 30 18.13 -4.48 -22.51
C LEU A 30 18.68 -3.06 -22.50
N LYS A 31 18.66 -2.41 -23.65
CA LYS A 31 18.99 -0.98 -23.78
C LYS A 31 17.77 -0.11 -23.50
N LYS A 32 18.01 1.17 -23.16
CA LYS A 32 16.94 2.16 -22.97
C LYS A 32 16.04 2.20 -24.23
N GLY A 33 14.75 1.97 -24.04
CA GLY A 33 13.75 1.94 -25.12
C GLY A 33 13.60 0.58 -25.83
N GLU A 34 14.37 -0.46 -25.48
CA GLU A 34 14.14 -1.82 -25.96
C GLU A 34 12.95 -2.47 -25.23
N PRO A 35 12.14 -3.33 -25.91
CA PRO A 35 11.04 -4.04 -25.27
C PRO A 35 11.53 -5.05 -24.23
N CYS A 36 10.82 -5.18 -23.10
CA CYS A 36 11.20 -5.98 -21.92
C CYS A 36 11.46 -7.48 -22.18
N PHE A 37 11.02 -8.03 -23.31
CA PHE A 37 11.29 -9.40 -23.73
C PHE A 37 11.29 -9.48 -25.25
N ARG A 38 12.11 -10.39 -25.81
CA ARG A 38 12.32 -10.50 -27.27
C ARG A 38 11.30 -11.39 -28.00
N CYS A 39 10.48 -12.15 -27.27
CA CYS A 39 9.49 -13.09 -27.82
C CYS A 39 8.08 -12.46 -27.83
N LYS A 40 7.56 -12.05 -29.00
CA LYS A 40 6.34 -11.24 -29.12
C LYS A 40 4.99 -12.00 -29.11
N ASP A 41 4.95 -13.29 -28.81
CA ASP A 41 3.76 -14.10 -29.05
C ASP A 41 2.93 -14.45 -27.80
N TYR A 42 1.62 -14.13 -27.88
CA TYR A 42 0.46 -14.65 -27.14
C TYR A 42 0.43 -14.66 -25.59
N HIS A 43 1.00 -13.66 -24.92
CA HIS A 43 0.78 -13.47 -23.48
C HIS A 43 0.32 -12.05 -23.15
N ASN A 44 -0.60 -11.92 -22.19
CA ASN A 44 -0.90 -10.63 -21.56
C ASN A 44 0.31 -10.27 -20.70
N VAL A 45 1.00 -9.18 -21.04
CA VAL A 45 2.20 -8.76 -20.32
C VAL A 45 2.01 -7.35 -19.78
N SER A 46 1.97 -7.26 -18.45
CA SER A 46 2.14 -6.00 -17.73
C SER A 46 3.63 -5.65 -17.73
N PHE A 47 3.98 -4.48 -18.23
CA PHE A 47 5.36 -4.00 -18.24
C PHE A 47 5.55 -2.94 -17.16
N PHE A 48 6.61 -3.09 -16.36
CA PHE A 48 7.13 -2.04 -15.51
C PHE A 48 8.38 -1.49 -16.19
N ILE A 49 8.37 -0.19 -16.51
CA ILE A 49 9.55 0.45 -17.11
C ILE A 49 10.49 0.81 -15.97
N ALA A 50 11.57 0.05 -15.82
CA ALA A 50 12.72 0.54 -15.08
C ALA A 50 13.28 1.75 -15.85
N GLN A 51 13.37 2.91 -15.20
CA GLN A 51 13.98 4.11 -15.80
C GLN A 51 15.49 3.94 -16.06
N GLN A 52 16.09 2.85 -15.58
CA GLN A 52 17.53 2.58 -15.64
C GLN A 52 17.87 1.39 -16.54
N SER A 53 19.01 1.46 -17.21
CA SER A 53 19.59 0.34 -17.96
C SER A 53 20.07 -0.78 -17.03
N GLY A 54 20.22 -2.00 -17.57
CA GLY A 54 20.82 -3.13 -16.87
C GLY A 54 19.89 -4.29 -16.53
N GLY A 55 18.59 -4.21 -16.87
CA GLY A 55 17.72 -5.39 -16.87
C GLY A 55 18.13 -6.38 -17.97
N CYS A 56 18.11 -7.68 -17.67
CA CYS A 56 18.35 -8.72 -18.67
C CYS A 56 17.06 -9.45 -19.05
N CYS A 57 17.03 -9.98 -20.27
CA CYS A 57 15.95 -10.84 -20.73
C CYS A 57 16.07 -12.23 -20.10
N ASP A 58 15.04 -12.64 -19.37
CA ASP A 58 15.00 -13.93 -18.67
C ASP A 58 14.33 -15.06 -19.49
N CYS A 59 14.17 -14.88 -20.80
CA CYS A 59 13.68 -15.97 -21.66
C CYS A 59 14.63 -17.16 -21.60
N GLY A 60 14.12 -18.37 -21.35
CA GLY A 60 14.93 -19.58 -21.20
C GLY A 60 15.59 -19.76 -19.82
N ASP A 61 15.35 -18.86 -18.85
CA ASP A 61 15.56 -19.16 -17.43
C ASP A 61 14.29 -19.84 -16.90
N ASP A 62 14.39 -21.14 -16.59
CA ASP A 62 13.24 -21.93 -16.10
C ASP A 62 12.72 -21.42 -14.74
N GLU A 63 13.52 -20.64 -14.00
CA GLU A 63 13.12 -20.10 -12.69
C GLU A 63 12.42 -18.74 -12.79
N ALA A 64 12.48 -18.06 -13.95
CA ALA A 64 11.89 -16.73 -14.14
C ALA A 64 10.39 -16.77 -14.46
N TRP A 65 9.84 -17.93 -14.82
CA TRP A 65 8.47 -18.07 -15.29
C TRP A 65 7.69 -19.10 -14.47
N ARG A 66 6.46 -18.77 -14.07
CA ARG A 66 5.53 -19.72 -13.41
C ARG A 66 5.12 -20.86 -14.35
N THR A 67 5.09 -20.59 -15.64
CA THR A 67 4.79 -21.55 -16.71
C THR A 67 5.81 -21.34 -17.80
N SER A 68 6.38 -22.43 -18.32
CA SER A 68 7.36 -22.32 -19.41
C SER A 68 6.74 -21.61 -20.61
N ILE A 69 7.38 -20.52 -21.04
CA ILE A 69 6.96 -19.73 -22.21
C ILE A 69 7.34 -20.37 -23.55
N GLN A 70 7.96 -21.55 -23.53
CA GLN A 70 8.43 -22.29 -24.72
C GLN A 70 9.10 -21.37 -25.76
N CYS A 71 10.02 -20.52 -25.29
CA CYS A 71 10.61 -19.48 -26.13
C CYS A 71 11.26 -20.12 -27.38
N PRO A 72 10.86 -19.74 -28.61
CA PRO A 72 11.40 -20.34 -29.82
C PRO A 72 12.89 -20.03 -30.01
N TYR A 73 13.38 -18.98 -29.37
CA TYR A 73 14.80 -18.56 -29.39
C TYR A 73 15.64 -19.22 -28.28
N HIS A 74 15.01 -19.73 -27.22
CA HIS A 74 15.69 -20.30 -26.04
C HIS A 74 14.94 -21.54 -25.55
N PRO A 75 14.99 -22.66 -26.31
CA PRO A 75 14.27 -23.87 -25.93
C PRO A 75 14.89 -24.51 -24.68
N PRO A 76 14.11 -25.22 -23.84
CA PRO A 76 14.65 -25.99 -22.72
C PRO A 76 15.61 -27.08 -23.22
N ALA A 77 16.56 -27.48 -22.38
CA ALA A 77 17.49 -28.57 -22.72
C ALA A 77 16.72 -29.87 -22.95
N ALA A 78 17.10 -30.65 -23.97
CA ALA A 78 16.56 -32.00 -24.14
C ALA A 78 16.92 -32.85 -22.91
N LEU A 79 15.94 -33.48 -22.28
CA LEU A 79 16.17 -34.48 -21.23
C LEU A 79 16.93 -35.66 -21.86
N VAL A 80 18.26 -35.61 -21.85
CA VAL A 80 19.07 -36.74 -22.27
C VAL A 80 18.91 -37.82 -21.20
N ALA A 81 18.32 -38.95 -21.58
CA ALA A 81 18.32 -40.17 -20.81
C ALA A 81 19.76 -40.73 -20.75
N GLU A 82 20.64 -40.07 -20.01
CA GLU A 82 21.95 -40.59 -19.66
C GLU A 82 21.89 -41.17 -18.25
N SER A 83 21.82 -42.50 -18.21
CA SER A 83 22.12 -43.33 -17.06
C SER A 83 23.38 -42.85 -16.34
N SER A 84 23.28 -42.65 -15.02
CA SER A 84 24.35 -42.51 -14.01
C SER A 84 24.90 -41.13 -13.62
N VAL A 85 24.13 -40.04 -13.76
CA VAL A 85 24.37 -38.80 -12.99
C VAL A 85 23.09 -38.43 -12.25
N PRO A 86 23.08 -38.25 -10.92
CA PRO A 86 21.86 -37.93 -10.20
C PRO A 86 21.36 -36.55 -10.63
N SER A 87 20.17 -36.55 -11.23
CA SER A 87 19.37 -35.39 -11.56
C SER A 87 19.06 -34.59 -10.31
N SER A 88 19.83 -33.54 -10.04
CA SER A 88 19.46 -32.52 -9.04
C SER A 88 18.43 -31.56 -9.65
N SER A 89 17.30 -32.12 -10.07
CA SER A 89 16.08 -31.40 -10.44
C SER A 89 15.29 -31.13 -9.17
N ALA A 90 15.00 -29.83 -8.93
CA ALA A 90 13.99 -29.12 -8.14
C ALA A 90 13.09 -29.79 -7.05
N THR A 91 13.16 -31.07 -6.77
CA THR A 91 12.25 -31.83 -5.91
C THR A 91 13.05 -32.87 -5.14
N ASP A 92 13.48 -32.56 -3.92
CA ASP A 92 13.70 -33.61 -2.93
C ASP A 92 13.55 -33.09 -1.49
N THR A 93 12.96 -33.99 -0.71
CA THR A 93 12.55 -33.90 0.70
C THR A 93 13.76 -33.77 1.65
N PRO A 94 13.56 -33.45 2.95
CA PRO A 94 14.65 -33.04 3.81
C PRO A 94 15.48 -34.24 4.28
N ARG A 95 16.64 -34.49 3.64
CA ARG A 95 17.77 -35.19 4.29
C ARG A 95 19.11 -34.85 3.66
N SER A 96 20.04 -34.49 4.53
CA SER A 96 21.49 -34.30 4.36
C SER A 96 21.97 -33.30 3.29
N ALA A 97 22.14 -32.05 3.74
CA ALA A 97 23.14 -31.06 3.34
C ALA A 97 23.63 -31.06 1.87
N PRO A 98 23.15 -30.12 1.02
CA PRO A 98 23.91 -29.68 -0.15
C PRO A 98 25.30 -29.21 0.30
N LYS A 99 26.36 -29.70 -0.37
CA LYS A 99 27.76 -29.33 -0.10
C LYS A 99 27.86 -27.81 0.08
N HIS A 100 28.47 -27.36 1.18
CA HIS A 100 28.85 -25.98 1.38
C HIS A 100 29.56 -25.47 0.11
N LEU A 101 28.94 -24.55 -0.64
CA LEU A 101 29.66 -23.71 -1.61
C LEU A 101 30.49 -22.71 -0.78
N SER A 102 31.49 -23.25 -0.08
CA SER A 102 32.47 -22.48 0.66
C SER A 102 33.39 -21.85 -0.37
N SER A 103 33.28 -20.54 -0.59
CA SER A 103 34.37 -19.64 -1.03
C SER A 103 35.20 -20.07 -2.25
N ALA A 104 34.74 -21.03 -3.04
CA ALA A 104 35.47 -21.58 -4.17
C ALA A 104 35.00 -20.89 -5.44
N ILE A 105 35.95 -20.34 -6.19
CA ILE A 105 35.69 -19.76 -7.50
C ILE A 105 34.96 -20.81 -8.34
N PRO A 106 33.77 -20.49 -8.91
CA PRO A 106 33.02 -21.41 -9.74
C PRO A 106 33.88 -21.96 -10.88
N GLN A 107 33.72 -23.25 -11.20
CA GLN A 107 34.46 -23.83 -12.31
C GLN A 107 33.97 -23.28 -13.65
N PRO A 108 34.85 -23.18 -14.67
CA PRO A 108 34.45 -22.85 -16.02
C PRO A 108 33.33 -23.77 -16.52
N VAL A 109 32.43 -23.22 -17.34
CA VAL A 109 31.30 -23.96 -17.91
C VAL A 109 31.80 -25.16 -18.70
N LYS A 110 31.35 -26.37 -18.32
CA LYS A 110 31.69 -27.62 -19.00
C LYS A 110 30.77 -27.82 -20.20
N HIS A 111 31.29 -28.42 -21.27
CA HIS A 111 30.53 -28.80 -22.48
C HIS A 111 29.87 -27.63 -23.24
N TYR A 112 30.44 -26.43 -23.18
CA TYR A 112 29.99 -25.31 -24.02
C TYR A 112 30.27 -25.62 -25.52
N PRO A 113 29.25 -25.66 -26.42
CA PRO A 113 29.43 -26.13 -27.80
C PRO A 113 30.42 -25.32 -28.64
N TYR A 114 30.61 -24.04 -28.30
CA TYR A 114 31.49 -23.12 -29.03
C TYR A 114 32.81 -22.87 -28.30
N ARG A 115 33.17 -23.75 -27.36
CA ARG A 115 34.39 -23.62 -26.55
C ARG A 115 35.63 -23.66 -27.44
N VAL A 116 36.52 -22.68 -27.25
CA VAL A 116 37.82 -22.65 -27.93
C VAL A 116 38.94 -23.09 -26.99
N SER A 117 39.98 -23.70 -27.54
CA SER A 117 41.20 -24.02 -26.78
C SER A 117 41.99 -22.74 -26.52
N VAL A 118 42.23 -22.42 -25.25
CA VAL A 118 43.02 -21.26 -24.83
C VAL A 118 44.35 -21.75 -24.26
N PRO A 119 45.50 -21.30 -24.80
CA PRO A 119 46.79 -21.62 -24.20
C PRO A 119 46.83 -21.20 -22.72
N PRO A 120 47.32 -22.05 -21.80
CA PRO A 120 47.37 -21.73 -20.37
C PRO A 120 48.09 -20.41 -20.07
N GLU A 121 49.19 -20.13 -20.77
CA GLU A 121 49.95 -18.89 -20.64
C GLU A 121 49.11 -17.65 -21.01
N LEU A 122 48.31 -17.75 -22.08
CA LEU A 122 47.42 -16.64 -22.49
C LEU A 122 46.32 -16.42 -21.45
N ARG A 123 45.71 -17.50 -20.95
CA ARG A 123 44.70 -17.44 -19.88
C ARG A 123 45.29 -16.76 -18.64
N GLU A 124 46.48 -17.18 -18.20
CA GLU A 124 47.18 -16.59 -17.07
C GLU A 124 47.46 -15.09 -17.27
N LEU A 125 47.91 -14.68 -18.47
CA LEU A 125 48.12 -13.27 -18.80
C LEU A 125 46.81 -12.48 -18.75
N MET A 126 45.71 -13.01 -19.28
CA MET A 126 44.39 -12.37 -19.21
C MET A 126 43.94 -12.18 -17.76
N ASN A 127 44.03 -13.23 -16.94
CA ASN A 127 43.75 -13.19 -15.50
C ASN A 127 44.59 -12.11 -14.80
N ARG A 128 45.90 -12.09 -15.05
CA ARG A 128 46.81 -11.11 -14.45
C ARG A 128 46.48 -9.68 -14.85
N THR A 129 46.20 -9.43 -16.13
CA THR A 129 45.85 -8.09 -16.64
C THR A 129 44.51 -7.61 -16.06
N VAL A 130 43.49 -8.46 -16.04
CA VAL A 130 42.19 -8.12 -15.42
C VAL A 130 42.35 -7.89 -13.92
N GLY A 131 43.10 -8.73 -13.22
CA GLY A 131 43.40 -8.56 -11.80
C GLY A 131 44.06 -7.21 -11.50
N TYR A 132 45.09 -6.82 -12.26
CA TYR A 132 45.74 -5.51 -12.10
C TYR A 132 44.81 -4.33 -12.41
N ALA A 133 43.95 -4.46 -13.42
CA ALA A 133 42.97 -3.44 -13.76
C ALA A 133 41.96 -3.22 -12.61
N LEU A 134 41.44 -4.31 -12.03
CA LEU A 134 40.53 -4.25 -10.89
C LEU A 134 41.23 -3.72 -9.62
N ASP A 135 42.48 -4.14 -9.36
CA ASP A 135 43.27 -3.63 -8.24
C ASP A 135 43.54 -2.13 -8.40
N PHE A 136 43.86 -1.64 -9.61
CA PHE A 136 44.02 -0.20 -9.88
C PHE A 136 42.73 0.60 -9.63
N ILE A 137 41.57 0.05 -10.01
CA ILE A 137 40.27 0.66 -9.73
C ILE A 137 40.09 0.79 -8.22
N LEU A 138 40.27 -0.30 -7.47
CA LEU A 138 40.11 -0.31 -6.02
C LEU A 138 41.12 0.60 -5.31
N ASP A 139 42.40 0.58 -5.72
CA ASP A 139 43.44 1.48 -5.21
C ASP A 139 43.09 2.95 -5.45
N THR A 140 42.43 3.26 -6.56
CA THR A 140 41.97 4.62 -6.84
C THR A 140 40.77 4.98 -5.97
N LEU A 141 39.79 4.09 -5.87
CA LEU A 141 38.58 4.31 -5.08
C LEU A 141 38.86 4.42 -3.59
N ASP A 142 39.93 3.81 -3.07
CA ASP A 142 40.35 3.98 -1.67
C ASP A 142 40.59 5.46 -1.31
N PHE A 143 41.01 6.28 -2.29
CA PHE A 143 41.21 7.72 -2.14
C PHE A 143 40.05 8.56 -2.71
N SER A 144 39.01 7.98 -3.29
CA SER A 144 37.85 8.73 -3.81
C SER A 144 36.95 9.25 -2.68
N PRO A 145 36.23 10.36 -2.87
CA PRO A 145 35.43 10.95 -1.82
C PRO A 145 34.14 10.13 -1.61
N ASP A 146 33.76 9.93 -0.35
CA ASP A 146 32.46 9.35 0.00
C ASP A 146 31.32 10.36 -0.12
N ASP A 147 31.59 11.62 0.22
CA ASP A 147 30.62 12.71 0.30
C ASP A 147 31.12 13.91 -0.53
N PRO A 148 30.28 14.54 -1.38
CA PRO A 148 30.69 15.70 -2.16
C PRO A 148 30.76 16.99 -1.32
N SER A 149 31.74 17.06 -0.41
CA SER A 149 31.97 18.20 0.48
C SER A 149 33.20 19.02 0.08
N VAL A 150 33.13 20.33 0.33
CA VAL A 150 34.24 21.28 0.12
C VAL A 150 35.05 21.44 1.42
N PRO A 151 36.39 21.45 1.36
CA PRO A 151 37.22 21.81 2.52
C PRO A 151 36.92 23.22 3.04
N SER A 152 36.91 23.40 4.36
CA SER A 152 36.64 24.70 4.98
C SER A 152 37.75 25.72 4.73
N ASN A 153 38.99 25.26 4.57
CA ASN A 153 40.14 26.11 4.31
C ASN A 153 41.24 25.34 3.55
N GLU A 154 42.28 26.09 3.17
CA GLU A 154 43.41 25.58 2.40
C GLU A 154 44.26 24.54 3.16
N ALA A 155 44.33 24.60 4.50
CA ALA A 155 45.05 23.60 5.28
C ALA A 155 44.33 22.25 5.24
N ASP A 156 43.00 22.26 5.40
CA ASP A 156 42.17 21.05 5.32
C ASP A 156 42.22 20.43 3.93
N LEU A 157 42.24 21.25 2.87
CA LEU A 157 42.42 20.79 1.49
C LEU A 157 43.76 20.05 1.32
N ARG A 158 44.85 20.58 1.87
CA ARG A 158 46.18 19.93 1.78
C ARG A 158 46.29 18.66 2.61
N LEU A 159 45.51 18.52 3.68
CA LEU A 159 45.44 17.35 4.54
C LEU A 159 44.61 16.20 3.95
N GLN A 160 43.87 16.43 2.87
CA GLN A 160 43.12 15.36 2.20
C GLN A 160 44.06 14.22 1.77
N PRO A 161 43.67 12.95 2.00
CA PRO A 161 44.41 11.81 1.47
C PRO A 161 44.52 11.90 -0.06
N SER A 162 45.71 11.64 -0.57
CA SER A 162 45.99 11.65 -2.00
C SER A 162 46.87 10.47 -2.39
N ALA A 163 46.62 9.97 -3.60
CA ALA A 163 47.46 8.97 -4.22
C ALA A 163 48.58 9.60 -5.07
N ASP A 164 48.71 10.94 -5.08
CA ASP A 164 49.77 11.66 -5.81
C ASP A 164 51.13 11.47 -5.12
N PRO A 165 52.07 10.71 -5.72
CA PRO A 165 53.39 10.52 -5.13
C PRO A 165 54.21 11.81 -5.09
N MET A 166 53.85 12.82 -5.89
CA MET A 166 54.54 14.11 -5.97
C MET A 166 53.87 15.21 -5.14
N MET A 167 52.65 14.96 -4.63
CA MET A 167 51.84 15.93 -3.86
C MET A 167 51.79 17.33 -4.51
N LYS A 168 51.55 17.40 -5.83
CA LYS A 168 51.52 18.68 -6.55
C LYS A 168 50.30 19.51 -6.14
N ASP A 169 50.51 20.81 -5.94
CA ASP A 169 49.45 21.77 -5.61
C ASP A 169 48.71 22.24 -6.87
N GLN A 170 47.99 21.29 -7.49
CA GLN A 170 47.04 21.54 -8.57
C GLN A 170 45.72 20.88 -8.21
N TYR A 171 44.63 21.65 -8.25
CA TYR A 171 43.33 21.23 -7.73
C TYR A 171 42.23 21.38 -8.80
N CYS A 172 41.20 20.55 -8.68
CA CYS A 172 40.01 20.51 -9.53
C CYS A 172 38.75 20.73 -8.69
N ILE A 173 37.78 21.46 -9.25
CA ILE A 173 36.42 21.58 -8.73
C ILE A 173 35.51 20.69 -9.58
N MET A 174 34.91 19.69 -8.94
CA MET A 174 33.95 18.79 -9.58
C MET A 174 32.55 19.05 -9.01
N ILE A 175 31.59 19.33 -9.88
CA ILE A 175 30.16 19.35 -9.52
C ILE A 175 29.58 17.96 -9.75
N TRP A 176 28.72 17.53 -8.83
CA TRP A 176 28.04 16.24 -8.85
C TRP A 176 26.55 16.44 -9.14
N ASN A 177 25.96 15.49 -9.85
CA ASN A 177 24.51 15.44 -10.01
C ASN A 177 23.83 15.11 -8.67
N ASP A 178 22.76 15.82 -8.34
CA ASP A 178 21.95 15.59 -7.16
C ASP A 178 20.47 15.31 -7.47
N ASP A 179 20.06 15.35 -8.75
CA ASP A 179 18.69 15.19 -9.25
C ASP A 179 17.65 16.11 -8.54
N LYS A 180 18.11 17.19 -7.88
CA LYS A 180 17.26 18.17 -7.17
C LYS A 180 17.22 19.51 -7.88
N HIS A 181 18.39 20.00 -8.30
CA HIS A 181 18.50 21.30 -8.96
C HIS A 181 18.10 21.19 -10.44
N SER A 182 17.37 22.18 -10.92
CA SER A 182 16.97 22.27 -12.33
C SER A 182 18.16 22.62 -13.23
N PHE A 183 18.05 22.28 -14.52
CA PHE A 183 19.07 22.64 -15.51
C PHE A 183 19.34 24.15 -15.54
N ASP A 184 18.30 24.97 -15.49
CA ASP A 184 18.44 26.43 -15.58
C ASP A 184 19.18 27.02 -14.37
N GLU A 185 18.96 26.49 -13.17
CA GLU A 185 19.68 26.90 -11.95
C GLU A 185 21.17 26.58 -12.05
N VAL A 186 21.51 25.36 -12.48
CA VAL A 186 22.91 24.93 -12.66
C VAL A 186 23.61 25.74 -13.75
N ILE A 187 22.91 26.00 -14.87
CA ILE A 187 23.45 26.80 -15.98
C ILE A 187 23.77 28.22 -15.52
N LYS A 188 22.82 28.87 -14.83
CA LYS A 188 23.01 30.23 -14.32
C LYS A 188 24.17 30.30 -13.34
N LEU A 189 24.23 29.38 -12.39
CA LEU A 189 25.32 29.28 -11.41
C LEU A 189 26.69 29.18 -12.08
N LEU A 190 26.81 28.31 -13.09
CA LEU A 190 28.06 28.14 -13.82
C LEU A 190 28.46 29.40 -14.59
N CYS A 191 27.51 30.09 -15.24
CA CYS A 191 27.79 31.36 -15.91
C CYS A 191 28.29 32.43 -14.92
N ASP A 192 27.60 32.59 -13.79
CA ASP A 192 27.88 33.63 -12.80
C ASP A 192 29.24 33.42 -12.11
N LEU A 193 29.58 32.17 -11.75
CA LEU A 193 30.79 31.87 -10.98
C LEU A 193 32.05 31.66 -11.83
N THR A 194 31.92 31.24 -13.09
CA THR A 194 33.07 30.88 -13.93
C THR A 194 33.28 31.79 -15.13
N GLY A 195 32.30 32.65 -15.46
CA GLY A 195 32.33 33.48 -16.67
C GLY A 195 32.15 32.69 -17.97
N ARG A 196 31.73 31.42 -17.89
CA ARG A 196 31.37 30.59 -19.05
C ARG A 196 30.16 31.16 -19.78
N THR A 197 30.12 30.97 -21.10
CA THR A 197 28.93 31.29 -21.91
C THR A 197 27.76 30.38 -21.52
N LYS A 198 26.52 30.82 -21.82
CA LYS A 198 25.32 30.03 -21.52
C LYS A 198 25.34 28.68 -22.23
N GLU A 199 25.89 28.64 -23.44
CA GLU A 199 26.05 27.44 -24.25
C GLU A 199 27.00 26.44 -23.57
N GLU A 200 28.19 26.89 -23.12
CA GLU A 200 29.16 26.03 -22.43
C GLU A 200 28.64 25.53 -21.07
N ALA A 201 27.91 26.38 -20.35
CA ALA A 201 27.26 26.01 -19.10
C ALA A 201 26.13 24.98 -19.33
N SER A 202 25.35 25.14 -20.39
CA SER A 202 24.30 24.19 -20.81
C SER A 202 24.88 22.81 -21.15
N GLU A 203 25.96 22.77 -21.94
CA GLU A 203 26.65 21.51 -22.23
C GLU A 203 27.19 20.84 -20.95
N SER A 204 27.66 21.63 -19.99
CA SER A 204 28.14 21.12 -18.70
C SER A 204 27.00 20.54 -17.87
N ALA A 205 25.86 21.21 -17.79
CA ALA A 205 24.66 20.71 -17.11
C ALA A 205 24.18 19.38 -17.72
N HIS A 206 24.18 19.27 -19.06
CA HIS A 206 23.90 18.02 -19.76
C HIS A 206 24.91 16.90 -19.44
N ARG A 207 26.21 17.20 -19.36
CA ARG A 207 27.22 16.22 -18.94
C ARG A 207 27.07 15.81 -17.49
N ILE A 208 26.66 16.71 -16.59
CA ILE A 208 26.38 16.40 -15.19
C ILE A 208 25.21 15.41 -15.10
N ASP A 209 24.11 15.64 -15.80
CA ASP A 209 22.99 14.69 -15.83
C ASP A 209 23.37 13.36 -16.51
N GLU A 210 24.02 13.39 -17.67
CA GLU A 210 24.33 12.16 -18.42
C GLU A 210 25.39 11.30 -17.70
N ASN A 211 26.48 11.92 -17.27
CA ASN A 211 27.62 11.19 -16.69
C ASN A 211 27.50 11.05 -15.18
N GLY A 212 26.89 12.01 -14.48
CA GLY A 212 26.74 12.09 -13.03
C GLY A 212 27.64 13.14 -12.35
N ARG A 213 28.59 13.75 -13.09
CA ARG A 213 29.48 14.84 -12.62
C ARG A 213 30.19 15.52 -13.80
N ASP A 214 30.69 16.74 -13.59
CA ASP A 214 31.56 17.43 -14.57
C ASP A 214 32.61 18.34 -13.90
N LEU A 215 33.68 18.64 -14.64
CA LEU A 215 34.76 19.52 -14.21
C LEU A 215 34.41 21.00 -14.43
N VAL A 216 34.44 21.77 -13.36
CA VAL A 216 34.15 23.21 -13.39
C VAL A 216 35.42 24.02 -13.61
N GLU A 217 36.44 23.81 -12.79
CA GLU A 217 37.69 24.56 -12.91
C GLU A 217 38.86 23.73 -12.40
N MET A 218 40.04 23.97 -12.98
CA MET A 218 41.30 23.37 -12.54
C MET A 218 42.38 24.44 -12.50
N GLY A 219 43.13 24.52 -11.40
CA GLY A 219 44.16 25.55 -11.23
C GLY A 219 45.05 25.33 -10.02
N THR A 220 45.99 26.25 -9.83
CA THR A 220 46.91 26.32 -8.67
C THR A 220 46.51 27.39 -7.67
N GLU A 221 45.63 28.32 -8.05
CA GLU A 221 45.13 29.42 -7.22
C GLU A 221 44.05 28.94 -6.24
N VAL A 222 44.48 28.33 -5.13
CA VAL A 222 43.59 27.73 -4.13
C VAL A 222 42.51 28.69 -3.60
N PRO A 223 42.79 29.97 -3.27
CA PRO A 223 41.75 30.87 -2.73
C PRO A 223 40.57 31.06 -3.68
N ARG A 224 40.84 31.27 -4.97
CA ARG A 224 39.79 31.42 -6.00
C ARG A 224 38.98 30.14 -6.17
N LEU A 225 39.65 28.99 -6.20
CA LEU A 225 38.97 27.71 -6.35
C LEU A 225 38.09 27.37 -5.14
N LEU A 226 38.55 27.69 -3.92
CA LEU A 226 37.76 27.54 -2.70
C LEU A 226 36.55 28.46 -2.70
N GLU A 227 36.70 29.71 -3.14
CA GLU A 227 35.58 30.67 -3.26
C GLU A 227 34.48 30.14 -4.19
N ILE A 228 34.87 29.63 -5.36
CA ILE A 228 33.92 29.04 -6.32
C ILE A 228 33.24 27.80 -5.71
N ALA A 229 34.01 26.88 -5.14
CA ALA A 229 33.47 25.65 -4.57
C ALA A 229 32.55 25.93 -3.37
N GLN A 230 32.92 26.87 -2.49
CA GLN A 230 32.09 27.27 -1.35
C GLN A 230 30.79 27.95 -1.81
N SER A 231 30.85 28.77 -2.86
CA SER A 231 29.66 29.40 -3.46
C SER A 231 28.69 28.36 -4.03
N ILE A 232 29.20 27.33 -4.70
CA ILE A 232 28.38 26.21 -5.17
C ILE A 232 27.79 25.42 -3.99
N SER A 233 28.58 25.17 -2.94
CA SER A 233 28.12 24.44 -1.76
C SER A 233 27.05 25.20 -0.95
N GLN A 234 27.00 26.52 -1.02
CA GLN A 234 26.03 27.36 -0.29
C GLN A 234 24.59 27.20 -0.78
N ILE A 235 24.40 26.73 -2.02
CA ILE A 235 23.08 26.41 -2.57
C ILE A 235 22.74 24.91 -2.42
N ASP A 236 23.46 24.18 -1.56
CA ASP A 236 23.29 22.74 -1.35
C ASP A 236 23.51 21.85 -2.60
N LEU A 237 24.19 22.36 -3.63
CA LEU A 237 24.62 21.56 -4.78
C LEU A 237 25.92 20.82 -4.45
N GLY A 238 25.96 19.51 -4.71
CA GLY A 238 27.12 18.67 -4.39
C GLY A 238 28.37 19.07 -5.17
N VAL A 239 29.45 19.42 -4.47
CA VAL A 239 30.71 19.86 -5.08
C VAL A 239 31.93 19.40 -4.27
N THR A 240 32.99 18.99 -4.97
CA THR A 240 34.26 18.62 -4.33
C THR A 240 35.40 19.44 -4.92
N MET A 241 36.29 19.91 -4.06
CA MET A 241 37.60 20.43 -4.45
C MET A 241 38.68 19.44 -4.00
N ARG A 242 39.47 18.91 -4.96
CA ARG A 242 40.46 17.86 -4.73
C ARG A 242 41.69 18.01 -5.62
N ARG A 243 42.77 17.30 -5.32
CA ARG A 243 43.96 17.30 -6.20
C ARG A 243 43.60 16.77 -7.59
N ALA A 244 44.13 17.43 -8.62
CA ALA A 244 43.89 17.10 -10.01
C ALA A 244 44.35 15.68 -10.36
N TYR A 245 45.44 15.21 -9.72
CA TYR A 245 45.96 13.86 -9.90
C TYR A 245 44.95 12.77 -9.50
N ASP A 246 44.29 12.91 -8.34
CA ASP A 246 43.30 11.93 -7.86
C ASP A 246 42.07 11.93 -8.78
N THR A 247 41.61 13.12 -9.18
CA THR A 247 40.49 13.27 -10.13
C THR A 247 40.81 12.62 -11.49
N PHE A 248 42.04 12.79 -11.97
CA PHE A 248 42.51 12.13 -13.20
C PHE A 248 42.53 10.61 -13.04
N ARG A 249 43.05 10.08 -11.93
CA ARG A 249 43.03 8.63 -11.67
C ARG A 249 41.62 8.07 -11.65
N GLU A 250 40.66 8.78 -11.05
CA GLU A 250 39.25 8.39 -11.07
C GLU A 250 38.72 8.31 -12.50
N GLN A 251 39.03 9.29 -13.35
CA GLN A 251 38.63 9.26 -14.77
C GLN A 251 39.23 8.06 -15.50
N VAL A 252 40.50 7.72 -15.22
CA VAL A 252 41.13 6.50 -15.75
C VAL A 252 40.42 5.25 -15.27
N ALA A 253 40.07 5.16 -13.98
CA ALA A 253 39.31 4.04 -13.43
C ALA A 253 37.96 3.86 -14.14
N SER A 254 37.25 4.96 -14.45
CA SER A 254 36.01 4.90 -15.24
C SER A 254 36.23 4.31 -16.63
N VAL A 255 37.30 4.72 -17.32
CA VAL A 255 37.64 4.18 -18.65
C VAL A 255 37.98 2.68 -18.57
N ILE A 256 38.67 2.25 -17.50
CA ILE A 256 38.98 0.83 -17.27
C ILE A 256 37.69 0.04 -17.01
N ILE A 257 36.74 0.57 -16.24
CA ILE A 257 35.43 -0.07 -16.03
C ILE A 257 34.69 -0.25 -17.37
N GLU A 258 34.66 0.78 -18.22
CA GLU A 258 34.05 0.68 -19.56
C GLU A 258 34.78 -0.33 -20.46
N TRP A 259 36.10 -0.40 -20.36
CA TRP A 259 36.89 -1.40 -21.06
C TRP A 259 36.59 -2.83 -20.56
N LEU A 260 36.45 -3.04 -19.24
CA LEU A 260 36.05 -4.34 -18.69
C LEU A 260 34.65 -4.73 -19.16
N LEU A 261 33.71 -3.78 -19.21
CA LEU A 261 32.37 -4.00 -19.76
C LEU A 261 32.44 -4.45 -21.23
N ASP A 262 33.23 -3.77 -22.05
CA ASP A 262 33.46 -4.15 -23.44
C ASP A 262 34.07 -5.56 -23.58
N LEU A 263 34.98 -5.96 -22.68
CA LEU A 263 35.51 -7.31 -22.64
C LEU A 263 34.41 -8.35 -22.37
N THR A 264 33.43 -8.05 -21.52
CA THR A 264 32.29 -8.98 -21.32
C THR A 264 31.42 -9.18 -22.57
N GLN A 265 31.47 -8.23 -23.51
CA GLN A 265 30.76 -8.27 -24.78
C GLN A 265 31.61 -8.82 -25.93
N SER A 266 32.91 -9.00 -25.68
CA SER A 266 33.88 -9.53 -26.63
C SER A 266 33.88 -11.06 -26.68
N ARG A 267 34.39 -11.63 -27.79
CA ARG A 267 34.53 -13.09 -27.99
C ARG A 267 35.95 -13.51 -28.33
N LEU A 268 36.33 -14.73 -27.94
CA LEU A 268 37.58 -15.38 -28.33
C LEU A 268 37.29 -16.48 -29.35
N GLY A 269 37.55 -16.23 -30.63
CA GLY A 269 37.04 -17.09 -31.71
C GLY A 269 35.51 -17.15 -31.64
N THR A 270 34.94 -18.35 -31.56
CA THR A 270 33.50 -18.57 -31.38
C THR A 270 33.04 -18.52 -29.93
N ASP A 271 33.96 -18.46 -28.96
CA ASP A 271 33.65 -18.54 -27.54
C ASP A 271 33.29 -17.16 -26.96
N THR A 272 32.10 -17.06 -26.37
CA THR A 272 31.59 -15.83 -25.75
C THR A 272 31.68 -15.85 -24.21
N LEU A 273 32.20 -16.92 -23.62
CA LEU A 273 32.26 -17.13 -22.17
C LEU A 273 33.65 -16.85 -21.60
N VAL A 274 34.73 -17.19 -22.31
CA VAL A 274 36.10 -17.14 -21.75
C VAL A 274 36.43 -15.80 -21.10
N MET A 275 36.14 -14.67 -21.77
CA MET A 275 36.39 -13.33 -21.22
C MET A 275 35.58 -13.08 -19.94
N ARG A 276 34.31 -13.50 -19.92
CA ARG A 276 33.43 -13.36 -18.76
C ARG A 276 33.86 -14.25 -17.60
N GLU A 277 34.31 -15.48 -17.88
CA GLU A 277 34.85 -16.40 -16.88
C GLU A 277 36.13 -15.86 -16.25
N VAL A 278 37.04 -15.27 -17.03
CA VAL A 278 38.25 -14.61 -16.50
C VAL A 278 37.88 -13.43 -15.60
N ILE A 279 36.95 -12.57 -16.04
CA ILE A 279 36.49 -11.43 -15.24
C ILE A 279 35.82 -11.92 -13.95
N ALA A 280 34.97 -12.93 -14.02
CA ALA A 280 34.31 -13.51 -12.86
C ALA A 280 35.30 -14.12 -11.87
N GLU A 281 36.31 -14.85 -12.36
CA GLU A 281 37.38 -15.44 -11.56
C GLU A 281 38.19 -14.37 -10.81
N GLU A 282 38.57 -13.27 -11.47
CA GLU A 282 39.33 -12.19 -10.81
C GLU A 282 38.47 -11.34 -9.87
N LEU A 283 37.19 -11.12 -10.17
CA LEU A 283 36.23 -10.47 -9.27
C LEU A 283 36.04 -11.28 -7.98
N LEU A 284 35.95 -12.61 -8.09
CA LEU A 284 35.81 -13.55 -6.97
C LEU A 284 37.14 -13.92 -6.31
N SER A 285 38.25 -13.34 -6.78
CA SER A 285 39.57 -13.52 -6.18
C SER A 285 39.87 -12.43 -5.14
N PRO A 286 40.72 -12.72 -4.14
CA PRO A 286 41.20 -11.69 -3.21
C PRO A 286 41.96 -10.57 -3.92
N ARG A 287 41.78 -9.33 -3.43
CA ARG A 287 42.56 -8.16 -3.85
C ARG A 287 44.05 -8.41 -3.58
N LYS A 288 44.92 -8.18 -4.58
CA LYS A 288 46.38 -8.32 -4.42
C LYS A 288 46.92 -6.97 -3.95
N ARG A 289 47.30 -6.86 -2.67
CA ARG A 289 47.82 -5.60 -2.10
C ARG A 289 49.33 -5.72 -1.89
N ASP A 290 50.09 -4.84 -2.51
CA ASP A 290 51.52 -4.68 -2.20
C ASP A 290 51.66 -3.91 -0.88
N ASN A 291 52.56 -4.35 0.00
CA ASN A 291 52.78 -3.78 1.35
C ASN A 291 53.04 -2.25 1.40
N HIS A 292 53.29 -1.61 0.26
CA HIS A 292 53.58 -0.18 0.13
C HIS A 292 52.36 0.76 0.15
N SER A 293 51.13 0.26 -0.02
CA SER A 293 49.89 1.09 0.01
C SER A 293 49.28 1.25 1.41
N SER A 294 50.09 1.11 2.46
CA SER A 294 49.66 1.19 3.87
C SER A 294 49.53 2.62 4.43
N TYR A 295 49.89 3.66 3.66
CA TYR A 295 50.05 5.02 4.17
C TYR A 295 48.81 5.94 4.08
N GLY A 296 47.68 5.47 3.58
CA GLY A 296 46.49 6.33 3.37
C GLY A 296 45.15 5.71 3.77
N TYR A 297 45.16 4.59 4.50
CA TYR A 297 43.93 3.90 4.87
C TYR A 297 43.17 4.72 5.93
N SER A 298 42.34 5.66 5.48
CA SER A 298 41.18 6.08 6.27
C SER A 298 40.33 4.83 6.44
N ALA A 299 40.44 4.18 7.60
CA ALA A 299 39.56 3.10 8.00
C ALA A 299 38.17 3.69 8.28
N GLN A 300 37.51 4.23 7.26
CA GLN A 300 36.09 4.55 7.33
C GLN A 300 35.34 3.22 7.46
N SER A 301 34.57 3.10 8.53
CA SER A 301 33.91 1.88 8.97
C SER A 301 33.08 1.20 7.84
N LEU A 302 32.48 1.97 6.93
CA LEU A 302 31.62 1.47 5.85
C LEU A 302 32.31 0.59 4.82
N HIS A 303 33.56 0.87 4.49
CA HIS A 303 34.33 0.13 3.48
C HIS A 303 35.28 -0.89 4.10
N SER A 304 35.32 -0.97 5.44
CA SER A 304 36.21 -1.88 6.18
C SER A 304 35.69 -3.31 6.16
N LEU A 305 36.37 -4.22 5.48
CA LEU A 305 36.01 -5.65 5.40
C LEU A 305 36.75 -6.54 6.43
N THR A 306 37.15 -6.00 7.57
CA THR A 306 37.97 -6.70 8.58
C THR A 306 37.29 -7.91 9.22
N ASP A 307 35.97 -7.91 9.30
CA ASP A 307 35.10 -8.98 9.82
C ASP A 307 34.62 -9.96 8.73
N VAL A 308 34.85 -9.65 7.46
CA VAL A 308 34.50 -10.51 6.33
C VAL A 308 35.65 -11.48 6.07
N PRO A 309 35.44 -12.80 6.20
CA PRO A 309 36.50 -13.77 5.95
C PRO A 309 36.82 -13.83 4.45
N ASN A 310 38.10 -13.68 4.11
CA ASN A 310 38.64 -13.74 2.75
C ASN A 310 37.87 -12.82 1.77
N PRO A 311 37.91 -11.49 1.96
CA PRO A 311 37.21 -10.55 1.08
C PRO A 311 37.76 -10.62 -0.34
N THR A 312 36.85 -10.58 -1.30
CA THR A 312 37.15 -10.60 -2.74
C THR A 312 37.06 -9.20 -3.33
N ARG A 313 37.62 -8.99 -4.52
CA ARG A 313 37.49 -7.69 -5.23
C ARG A 313 36.03 -7.29 -5.41
N LEU A 314 35.14 -8.25 -5.64
CA LEU A 314 33.70 -8.03 -5.73
C LEU A 314 33.11 -7.46 -4.45
N ASP A 315 33.50 -7.97 -3.27
CA ASP A 315 33.03 -7.44 -1.98
C ASP A 315 33.44 -5.97 -1.80
N HIS A 316 34.68 -5.63 -2.16
CA HIS A 316 35.16 -4.25 -2.12
C HIS A 316 34.38 -3.35 -3.10
N LEU A 317 34.20 -3.79 -4.35
CA LEU A 317 33.49 -3.00 -5.36
C LEU A 317 32.02 -2.74 -5.01
N PHE A 318 31.34 -3.69 -4.34
CA PHE A 318 29.97 -3.45 -3.86
C PHE A 318 29.91 -2.31 -2.86
N LEU A 319 30.89 -2.20 -1.95
CA LEU A 319 30.92 -1.14 -0.95
C LEU A 319 31.40 0.19 -1.56
N SER A 320 32.46 0.16 -2.37
CA SER A 320 32.99 1.34 -3.06
C SER A 320 32.08 1.89 -4.16
N HIS A 321 30.95 1.25 -4.45
CA HIS A 321 29.97 1.70 -5.45
C HIS A 321 29.48 3.13 -5.16
N THR A 322 29.38 3.54 -3.90
CA THR A 322 28.98 4.91 -3.53
C THR A 322 29.99 5.98 -3.94
N ARG A 323 31.27 5.63 -4.07
CA ARG A 323 32.35 6.54 -4.47
C ARG A 323 32.35 6.85 -5.98
N LEU A 324 31.62 6.07 -6.77
CA LEU A 324 31.48 6.27 -8.21
C LEU A 324 30.32 7.22 -8.54
N TRP A 325 30.29 7.75 -9.77
CA TRP A 325 29.19 8.56 -10.33
C TRP A 325 28.33 7.72 -11.31
N LYS A 326 27.20 8.26 -11.76
CA LYS A 326 26.17 7.60 -12.59
C LYS A 326 26.72 6.60 -13.62
N ARG A 327 27.57 7.06 -14.55
CA ARG A 327 28.04 6.25 -15.68
C ARG A 327 28.87 5.01 -15.30
N PRO A 328 29.96 5.11 -14.50
CA PRO A 328 30.69 3.91 -14.07
C PRO A 328 29.87 3.00 -13.14
N ARG A 329 28.94 3.54 -12.34
CA ARG A 329 28.00 2.72 -11.54
C ARG A 329 27.14 1.82 -12.43
N LEU A 330 26.55 2.37 -13.49
CA LEU A 330 25.75 1.61 -14.45
C LEU A 330 26.59 0.57 -15.19
N SER A 331 27.80 0.95 -15.60
CA SER A 331 28.74 0.04 -16.29
C SER A 331 29.12 -1.17 -15.41
N LEU A 332 29.40 -0.95 -14.12
CA LEU A 332 29.65 -2.05 -13.17
C LEU A 332 28.44 -2.97 -12.99
N LYS A 333 27.22 -2.41 -12.88
CA LYS A 333 26.00 -3.21 -12.81
C LYS A 333 25.85 -4.12 -14.03
N GLU A 334 26.13 -3.62 -15.22
CA GLU A 334 26.10 -4.44 -16.45
C GLU A 334 27.18 -5.53 -16.46
N ILE A 335 28.39 -5.25 -15.95
CA ILE A 335 29.43 -6.27 -15.75
C ILE A 335 28.92 -7.37 -14.82
N TYR A 336 28.32 -7.00 -13.68
CA TYR A 336 27.78 -7.97 -12.72
C TYR A 336 26.67 -8.81 -13.35
N THR A 337 25.72 -8.20 -14.05
CA THR A 337 24.67 -8.89 -14.80
C THR A 337 25.28 -9.86 -15.81
N SER A 338 26.32 -9.46 -16.54
CA SER A 338 27.02 -10.34 -17.48
C SER A 338 27.62 -11.57 -16.79
N VAL A 339 28.17 -11.42 -15.58
CA VAL A 339 28.70 -12.53 -14.76
C VAL A 339 27.59 -13.47 -14.26
N LEU A 340 26.44 -12.95 -13.83
CA LEU A 340 25.30 -13.76 -13.37
C LEU A 340 24.79 -14.72 -14.46
N THR A 341 25.04 -14.40 -15.73
CA THR A 341 24.53 -15.14 -16.89
C THR A 341 25.49 -16.22 -17.40
N ILE A 342 26.66 -16.38 -16.78
CA ILE A 342 27.65 -17.41 -17.14
C ILE A 342 27.13 -18.80 -16.77
N SER A 343 26.78 -19.00 -15.50
CA SER A 343 26.20 -20.24 -14.99
C SER A 343 25.48 -20.02 -13.67
N ARG A 344 24.66 -21.00 -13.26
CA ARG A 344 24.00 -21.00 -11.95
C ARG A 344 24.98 -20.86 -10.79
N ASP A 345 26.14 -21.52 -10.86
CA ASP A 345 27.15 -21.45 -9.79
C ASP A 345 27.74 -20.04 -9.65
N HIS A 346 27.97 -19.34 -10.77
CA HIS A 346 28.40 -17.93 -10.73
C HIS A 346 27.31 -17.03 -10.14
N LYS A 347 26.04 -17.25 -10.52
CA LYS A 347 24.89 -16.52 -9.97
C LYS A 347 24.80 -16.71 -8.44
N LEU A 348 24.94 -17.95 -7.95
CA LEU A 348 24.94 -18.26 -6.52
C LEU A 348 26.15 -17.66 -5.78
N ALA A 349 27.35 -17.71 -6.37
CA ALA A 349 28.55 -17.13 -5.79
C ALA A 349 28.41 -15.61 -5.59
N VAL A 350 28.03 -14.88 -6.65
CA VAL A 350 27.80 -13.43 -6.59
C VAL A 350 26.72 -13.09 -5.55
N ALA A 351 25.63 -13.85 -5.52
CA ALA A 351 24.57 -13.65 -4.53
C ALA A 351 25.06 -13.87 -3.08
N GLY A 352 25.92 -14.87 -2.85
CA GLY A 352 26.51 -15.12 -1.54
C GLY A 352 27.42 -13.98 -1.06
N HIS A 353 28.21 -13.39 -1.97
CA HIS A 353 29.02 -12.20 -1.70
C HIS A 353 28.14 -10.98 -1.40
N PHE A 354 27.14 -10.71 -2.25
CA PHE A 354 26.20 -9.62 -2.06
C PHE A 354 25.44 -9.73 -0.73
N ALA A 355 24.92 -10.93 -0.38
CA ALA A 355 24.25 -11.18 0.89
C ALA A 355 25.17 -11.03 2.12
N ARG A 356 26.48 -11.24 1.95
CA ARG A 356 27.47 -11.08 3.03
C ARG A 356 27.63 -9.62 3.43
N VAL A 357 27.79 -8.74 2.44
CA VAL A 357 28.02 -7.30 2.65
C VAL A 357 26.71 -6.47 2.65
N TYR A 358 25.56 -7.11 2.48
CA TYR A 358 24.27 -6.43 2.28
C TYR A 358 23.91 -5.39 3.34
N HIS A 359 24.21 -5.67 4.62
CA HIS A 359 23.95 -4.73 5.71
C HIS A 359 24.64 -3.38 5.49
N ARG A 360 25.88 -3.37 5.00
CA ARG A 360 26.61 -2.14 4.66
C ARG A 360 26.15 -1.50 3.37
N VAL A 361 25.69 -2.30 2.41
CA VAL A 361 25.01 -1.77 1.21
C VAL A 361 23.78 -0.97 1.63
N ILE A 362 23.03 -1.44 2.62
CA ILE A 362 21.87 -0.73 3.16
C ILE A 362 22.27 0.49 4.01
N ASP A 363 23.30 0.41 4.86
CA ASP A 363 23.87 1.59 5.54
C ASP A 363 24.19 2.70 4.53
N ALA A 364 24.95 2.34 3.50
CA ALA A 364 25.36 3.24 2.44
C ALA A 364 24.16 3.87 1.75
N TYR A 365 23.19 3.06 1.32
CA TYR A 365 21.99 3.51 0.61
C TYR A 365 21.10 4.44 1.46
N LEU A 366 20.87 4.10 2.72
CA LEU A 366 19.98 4.86 3.60
C LEU A 366 20.61 6.16 4.11
N LEU A 367 21.93 6.15 4.37
CA LEU A 367 22.60 7.20 5.16
C LEU A 367 23.63 8.02 4.37
N VAL A 368 24.16 7.51 3.26
CA VAL A 368 25.34 8.10 2.58
C VAL A 368 25.11 8.37 1.09
N ASP A 369 24.38 7.51 0.37
CA ASP A 369 24.36 7.51 -1.09
C ASP A 369 23.65 8.76 -1.65
N ARG A 370 24.42 9.60 -2.35
CA ARG A 370 23.94 10.84 -2.97
C ARG A 370 22.98 10.58 -4.13
N GLU A 371 23.27 9.55 -4.92
CA GLU A 371 22.53 9.22 -6.15
C GLU A 371 21.81 7.88 -5.92
N ALA A 372 20.81 7.93 -5.05
CA ALA A 372 20.12 6.76 -4.54
C ALA A 372 19.53 5.91 -5.67
N GLU A 373 19.08 6.54 -6.76
CA GLU A 373 18.55 5.87 -7.93
C GLU A 373 19.57 4.88 -8.52
N THR A 374 20.83 5.28 -8.70
CA THR A 374 21.87 4.43 -9.33
C THR A 374 22.57 3.49 -8.34
N SER A 375 22.09 3.44 -7.10
CA SER A 375 22.67 2.65 -6.02
C SER A 375 22.73 1.16 -6.33
N ILE A 376 23.77 0.48 -5.81
CA ILE A 376 23.93 -0.97 -5.92
C ILE A 376 22.83 -1.74 -5.18
N LYS A 377 22.12 -1.11 -4.23
CA LYS A 377 20.96 -1.69 -3.54
C LYS A 377 19.93 -2.26 -4.51
N TYR A 378 19.66 -1.61 -5.64
CA TYR A 378 18.70 -2.10 -6.65
C TYR A 378 19.14 -3.39 -7.38
N PHE A 379 20.41 -3.78 -7.26
CA PHE A 379 20.88 -5.08 -7.76
C PHE A 379 20.26 -6.26 -7.00
N ALA A 380 19.72 -6.02 -5.79
CA ALA A 380 18.92 -7.00 -5.05
C ALA A 380 17.79 -7.59 -5.88
N LEU A 381 17.16 -6.82 -6.77
CA LEU A 381 16.06 -7.32 -7.62
C LEU A 381 16.50 -8.47 -8.52
N GLN A 382 17.74 -8.44 -9.02
CA GLN A 382 18.30 -9.49 -9.90
C GLN A 382 18.65 -10.79 -9.15
N LEU A 383 18.68 -10.75 -7.81
CA LEU A 383 19.13 -11.85 -6.97
C LEU A 383 18.00 -12.39 -6.09
N PHE A 384 17.22 -11.52 -5.48
CA PHE A 384 16.24 -11.86 -4.45
C PHE A 384 14.90 -12.33 -5.02
N THR A 385 14.65 -12.08 -6.31
CA THR A 385 13.47 -12.57 -7.03
C THR A 385 13.69 -13.95 -7.64
N VAL A 386 14.93 -14.45 -7.67
CA VAL A 386 15.29 -15.73 -8.28
C VAL A 386 15.11 -16.84 -7.24
N PRO A 387 14.17 -17.80 -7.44
CA PRO A 387 13.83 -18.81 -6.44
C PRO A 387 15.01 -19.61 -5.88
N SER A 388 15.93 -20.09 -6.72
CA SER A 388 17.06 -20.89 -6.22
C SER A 388 18.07 -20.05 -5.44
N VAL A 389 18.32 -18.82 -5.89
CA VAL A 389 19.24 -17.88 -5.25
C VAL A 389 18.69 -17.42 -3.91
N ALA A 390 17.42 -16.99 -3.86
CA ALA A 390 16.74 -16.60 -2.64
C ALA A 390 16.77 -17.73 -1.60
N SER A 391 16.49 -18.96 -2.02
CA SER A 391 16.57 -20.14 -1.15
C SER A 391 17.98 -20.38 -0.59
N HIS A 392 19.02 -20.18 -1.43
CA HIS A 392 20.41 -20.32 -1.03
C HIS A 392 20.83 -19.25 -0.01
N ILE A 393 20.60 -17.97 -0.30
CA ILE A 393 21.02 -16.87 0.59
C ILE A 393 20.26 -16.86 1.91
N VAL A 394 18.99 -17.28 1.94
CA VAL A 394 18.24 -17.40 3.20
C VAL A 394 18.81 -18.51 4.08
N ARG A 395 19.12 -19.69 3.51
CA ARG A 395 19.65 -20.83 4.28
C ARG A 395 21.08 -20.64 4.75
N HIS A 396 21.95 -20.10 3.90
CA HIS A 396 23.39 -20.07 4.17
C HIS A 396 23.87 -18.71 4.71
N HIS A 397 23.18 -17.61 4.40
CA HIS A 397 23.59 -16.26 4.80
C HIS A 397 22.62 -15.61 5.81
N LYS A 398 21.53 -16.30 6.20
CA LYS A 398 20.53 -15.82 7.19
C LYS A 398 19.95 -14.44 6.84
N LEU A 399 19.81 -14.14 5.54
CA LEU A 399 19.53 -12.79 5.06
C LEU A 399 18.21 -12.20 5.60
N ILE A 400 17.15 -12.99 5.75
CA ILE A 400 15.88 -12.55 6.38
C ILE A 400 16.14 -12.02 7.79
N THR A 401 16.84 -12.80 8.63
CA THR A 401 17.16 -12.38 10.00
C THR A 401 17.99 -11.10 10.02
N ARG A 402 18.94 -10.93 9.07
CA ARG A 402 19.74 -9.71 8.95
C ARG A 402 18.89 -8.49 8.58
N LEU A 403 18.01 -8.64 7.59
CA LEU A 403 17.09 -7.59 7.15
C LEU A 403 16.16 -7.14 8.28
N LEU A 404 15.54 -8.08 9.00
CA LEU A 404 14.69 -7.76 10.14
C LEU A 404 15.45 -7.01 11.23
N ALA A 405 16.69 -7.42 11.52
CA ALA A 405 17.57 -6.73 12.46
C ALA A 405 17.92 -5.30 12.00
N ILE A 406 18.26 -5.11 10.73
CA ILE A 406 18.54 -3.77 10.17
C ILE A 406 17.31 -2.87 10.29
N ILE A 407 16.11 -3.38 9.93
CA ILE A 407 14.85 -2.65 10.07
C ILE A 407 14.64 -2.23 11.54
N THR A 408 14.82 -3.16 12.48
CA THR A 408 14.71 -2.86 13.92
C THR A 408 15.69 -1.76 14.35
N SER A 409 16.98 -1.90 14.07
CA SER A 409 17.99 -0.89 14.43
C SER A 409 17.75 0.46 13.78
N PHE A 410 17.33 0.48 12.50
CA PHE A 410 17.05 1.70 11.77
C PHE A 410 15.89 2.48 12.37
N PHE A 411 14.73 1.84 12.60
CA PHE A 411 13.55 2.53 13.14
C PHE A 411 13.66 2.84 14.65
N THR A 412 14.50 2.10 15.38
CA THR A 412 14.88 2.45 16.76
C THR A 412 16.00 3.50 16.83
N ASN A 413 16.34 4.10 15.69
CA ASN A 413 17.35 5.16 15.54
C ASN A 413 18.73 4.80 16.11
N GLN A 414 19.10 3.51 16.07
CA GLN A 414 20.42 3.02 16.48
C GLN A 414 21.43 3.25 15.34
N ILE A 415 21.78 4.51 15.12
CA ILE A 415 22.69 4.96 14.06
C ILE A 415 23.89 5.67 14.69
N ILE A 416 25.11 5.20 14.42
CA ILE A 416 26.37 5.78 14.93
C ILE A 416 27.28 6.02 13.71
N ASP A 417 27.81 7.24 13.54
CA ASP A 417 28.76 7.57 12.47
C ASP A 417 28.31 7.11 11.06
N LYS A 418 27.04 7.35 10.71
CA LYS A 418 26.41 6.90 9.45
C LYS A 418 26.38 5.36 9.28
N HIS A 419 26.37 4.61 10.38
CA HIS A 419 26.19 3.15 10.43
C HIS A 419 24.98 2.74 11.24
N ILE A 420 24.20 1.79 10.72
CA ILE A 420 23.14 1.15 11.48
C ILE A 420 23.80 0.08 12.36
N VAL A 421 23.59 0.17 13.67
CA VAL A 421 24.19 -0.78 14.62
C VAL A 421 23.65 -2.18 14.33
N TYR A 422 24.56 -3.10 13.97
CA TYR A 422 24.25 -4.49 13.65
C TYR A 422 25.18 -5.46 14.40
N PRO A 423 24.65 -6.47 15.12
CA PRO A 423 23.23 -6.68 15.41
C PRO A 423 22.64 -5.55 16.28
N PRO A 424 21.30 -5.42 16.38
CA PRO A 424 20.68 -4.40 17.21
C PRO A 424 21.17 -4.50 18.63
N SER A 425 21.58 -3.38 19.21
CA SER A 425 21.93 -3.30 20.63
C SER A 425 20.65 -3.52 21.44
N ASN A 426 20.50 -4.70 22.05
CA ASN A 426 19.68 -4.83 23.26
C ASN A 426 20.59 -4.65 24.47
N PRO A 427 20.14 -4.08 25.60
CA PRO A 427 20.97 -3.82 26.77
C PRO A 427 21.38 -5.15 27.43
N MET A 428 22.46 -5.74 26.92
CA MET A 428 22.98 -7.05 27.32
C MET A 428 23.98 -6.91 28.47
N ASN A 429 23.64 -6.07 29.45
CA ASN A 429 24.21 -6.12 30.80
C ASN A 429 23.08 -6.39 31.83
N SER A 430 22.18 -7.33 31.54
CA SER A 430 21.54 -8.11 32.61
C SER A 430 21.06 -9.46 32.07
N SER A 431 21.31 -10.50 32.86
CA SER A 431 21.05 -11.91 32.59
C SER A 431 19.55 -12.24 32.65
N SER A 432 18.75 -11.74 31.71
CA SER A 432 17.35 -12.16 31.56
C SER A 432 16.96 -12.32 30.09
N SER A 433 16.71 -13.56 29.69
CA SER A 433 16.21 -14.00 28.39
C SER A 433 14.72 -13.70 28.18
N SER A 434 14.26 -12.49 28.49
CA SER A 434 12.85 -12.09 28.33
C SER A 434 12.70 -11.11 27.16
N ALA A 435 11.56 -11.19 26.46
CA ALA A 435 11.16 -10.29 25.38
C ALA A 435 10.95 -8.82 25.83
N GLN A 436 11.28 -8.50 27.08
CA GLN A 436 11.07 -7.22 27.76
C GLN A 436 11.88 -6.06 27.16
N GLY A 437 13.10 -6.30 26.69
CA GLY A 437 14.02 -5.22 26.28
C GLY A 437 13.64 -4.51 24.98
N LEU A 438 12.83 -5.11 24.11
CA LEU A 438 12.35 -4.48 22.86
C LEU A 438 11.13 -3.57 23.10
N LEU A 439 10.38 -3.80 24.18
CA LEU A 439 9.18 -3.04 24.52
C LEU A 439 9.52 -1.71 25.23
N GLU A 440 10.78 -1.53 25.63
CA GLU A 440 11.28 -0.29 26.26
C GLU A 440 11.65 0.81 25.26
N GLN A 441 11.76 0.50 23.96
CA GLN A 441 12.14 1.47 22.93
C GLN A 441 10.90 2.04 22.24
N THR A 442 10.40 3.16 22.78
CA THR A 442 9.37 3.97 22.11
C THR A 442 9.91 4.49 20.78
N LEU A 443 9.25 4.11 19.68
CA LEU A 443 9.51 4.72 18.39
C LEU A 443 9.15 6.20 18.42
N ASP A 444 10.01 7.03 17.81
CA ASP A 444 9.75 8.44 17.58
C ASP A 444 9.34 8.64 16.09
N PRO A 445 8.05 8.85 15.79
CA PRO A 445 7.57 9.13 14.43
C PRO A 445 8.20 10.35 13.77
N GLU A 446 8.76 11.28 14.54
CA GLU A 446 9.40 12.50 14.04
C GLU A 446 10.88 12.29 13.68
N SER A 447 11.43 11.13 14.01
CA SER A 447 12.82 10.79 13.76
C SER A 447 13.13 10.62 12.26
N PHE A 448 14.41 10.83 11.91
CA PHE A 448 14.92 10.68 10.53
C PHE A 448 14.47 9.38 9.82
N PRO A 449 14.50 8.19 10.47
CA PRO A 449 14.04 6.94 9.87
C PRO A 449 12.62 6.98 9.30
N PHE A 450 11.70 7.70 9.94
CA PHE A 450 10.32 7.84 9.47
C PHE A 450 10.18 8.85 8.33
N LYS A 451 10.86 9.99 8.45
CA LYS A 451 10.83 11.07 7.44
C LYS A 451 11.48 10.65 6.11
N SER A 452 12.46 9.75 6.16
CA SER A 452 13.14 9.26 4.95
C SER A 452 12.30 8.26 4.17
N LYS A 453 11.89 8.58 2.94
CA LYS A 453 11.23 7.60 2.04
C LYS A 453 12.15 6.45 1.59
N ARG A 454 13.45 6.50 1.90
CA ARG A 454 14.43 5.50 1.45
C ARG A 454 14.29 4.13 2.13
N PHE A 455 13.50 3.97 3.19
CA PHE A 455 13.28 2.65 3.79
C PHE A 455 12.40 1.73 2.92
N MET A 456 11.52 2.27 2.08
CA MET A 456 10.50 1.47 1.36
C MET A 456 11.12 0.35 0.49
N PRO A 457 12.23 0.60 -0.24
CA PRO A 457 12.90 -0.45 -0.99
C PRO A 457 13.50 -1.56 -0.11
N VAL A 458 13.83 -1.30 1.16
CA VAL A 458 14.36 -2.33 2.09
C VAL A 458 13.27 -3.32 2.47
N PHE A 459 12.06 -2.85 2.76
CA PHE A 459 10.88 -3.73 2.93
C PHE A 459 10.55 -4.48 1.64
N SER A 460 10.70 -3.82 0.48
CA SER A 460 10.49 -4.45 -0.82
C SER A 460 11.47 -5.61 -1.05
N ASP A 461 12.75 -5.47 -0.69
CA ASP A 461 13.74 -6.54 -0.80
C ASP A 461 13.38 -7.74 0.10
N LEU A 462 12.95 -7.47 1.34
CA LEU A 462 12.45 -8.50 2.23
C LEU A 462 11.25 -9.22 1.62
N ARG A 463 10.29 -8.47 1.05
CA ARG A 463 9.12 -9.02 0.34
C ARG A 463 9.53 -9.88 -0.85
N TYR A 464 10.47 -9.43 -1.68
CA TYR A 464 10.96 -10.21 -2.82
C TYR A 464 11.52 -11.54 -2.36
N LEU A 465 12.38 -11.55 -1.33
CA LEU A 465 12.95 -12.78 -0.77
C LEU A 465 11.87 -13.76 -0.31
N ILE A 466 10.97 -13.31 0.57
CA ILE A 466 9.99 -14.18 1.22
C ILE A 466 8.91 -14.65 0.26
N SER A 467 8.60 -13.88 -0.80
CA SER A 467 7.57 -14.25 -1.77
C SER A 467 7.96 -15.42 -2.67
N ASN A 468 9.23 -15.83 -2.69
CA ASN A 468 9.68 -17.01 -3.43
C ASN A 468 9.11 -18.29 -2.83
N ALA A 469 8.52 -19.17 -3.65
CA ALA A 469 7.92 -20.43 -3.18
C ALA A 469 8.87 -21.33 -2.35
N PRO A 470 10.17 -21.49 -2.67
CA PRO A 470 11.10 -22.23 -1.80
C PRO A 470 11.33 -21.58 -0.43
N VAL A 471 11.26 -20.26 -0.34
CA VAL A 471 11.42 -19.51 0.92
C VAL A 471 10.13 -19.53 1.72
N GLN A 472 8.96 -19.40 1.07
CA GLN A 472 7.66 -19.58 1.70
C GLN A 472 7.55 -20.95 2.41
N ARG A 473 7.96 -22.03 1.73
CA ARG A 473 8.02 -23.37 2.35
C ARG A 473 8.94 -23.43 3.57
N LEU A 474 10.08 -22.73 3.52
CA LEU A 474 11.03 -22.67 4.63
C LEU A 474 10.46 -21.93 5.84
N ILE A 475 9.75 -20.82 5.61
CA ILE A 475 9.04 -20.04 6.63
C ILE A 475 7.96 -20.91 7.28
N ALA A 476 7.09 -21.51 6.47
CA ALA A 476 5.97 -22.32 6.94
C ALA A 476 6.44 -23.58 7.69
N SER A 477 7.58 -24.19 7.30
CA SER A 477 8.14 -25.36 7.99
C SER A 477 8.88 -25.01 9.30
N ASN A 478 9.23 -23.74 9.53
CA ASN A 478 9.98 -23.30 10.70
C ASN A 478 9.35 -22.06 11.35
N PRO A 479 8.07 -22.13 11.77
CA PRO A 479 7.35 -20.97 12.27
C PRO A 479 8.00 -20.39 13.54
N HIS A 480 8.52 -21.24 14.43
CA HIS A 480 9.21 -20.80 15.65
C HIS A 480 10.43 -19.90 15.40
N LEU A 481 11.06 -20.00 14.23
CA LEU A 481 12.17 -19.14 13.84
C LEU A 481 11.66 -17.90 13.10
N TYR A 482 11.01 -18.10 11.96
CA TYR A 482 10.70 -16.99 11.05
C TYR A 482 9.49 -16.16 11.50
N ILE A 483 8.43 -16.80 11.99
CA ILE A 483 7.25 -16.07 12.51
C ILE A 483 7.60 -15.38 13.82
N SER A 484 8.38 -16.00 14.72
CA SER A 484 8.80 -15.32 15.96
C SER A 484 9.71 -14.12 15.69
N GLN A 485 10.69 -14.23 14.79
CA GLN A 485 11.54 -13.08 14.43
C GLN A 485 10.72 -11.96 13.81
N PHE A 486 9.83 -12.29 12.86
CA PHE A 486 8.99 -11.29 12.22
C PHE A 486 7.98 -10.64 13.18
N ALA A 487 7.36 -11.43 14.07
CA ALA A 487 6.46 -10.93 15.09
C ALA A 487 7.16 -9.90 16.01
N LYS A 488 8.44 -10.10 16.37
CA LYS A 488 9.22 -9.10 17.12
C LYS A 488 9.44 -7.81 16.34
N THR A 489 9.64 -7.89 15.03
CA THR A 489 9.69 -6.68 14.19
C THR A 489 8.32 -6.01 14.09
N CYS A 490 7.22 -6.77 13.96
CA CYS A 490 5.87 -6.22 14.00
C CYS A 490 5.57 -5.52 15.34
N GLN A 491 5.99 -6.12 16.47
CA GLN A 491 5.84 -5.55 17.81
C GLN A 491 6.35 -4.11 17.90
N LEU A 492 7.45 -3.78 17.21
CA LEU A 492 8.01 -2.44 17.20
C LEU A 492 7.01 -1.38 16.70
N PHE A 493 6.20 -1.74 15.70
CA PHE A 493 5.20 -0.86 15.07
C PHE A 493 3.80 -1.02 15.65
N MET A 494 3.63 -1.80 16.71
CA MET A 494 2.34 -1.94 17.39
C MET A 494 2.00 -0.68 18.17
N GLY A 495 0.88 -0.04 17.82
CA GLY A 495 0.40 1.13 18.52
C GLY A 495 1.25 2.39 18.33
N VAL A 496 2.05 2.46 17.25
CA VAL A 496 2.79 3.68 16.91
C VAL A 496 1.84 4.83 16.59
N ASN A 497 2.24 6.08 16.85
CA ASN A 497 1.44 7.29 16.58
C ASN A 497 -0.01 7.24 17.13
N PRO A 498 -0.20 7.09 18.47
CA PRO A 498 -1.51 7.05 19.08
C PRO A 498 -2.20 8.42 19.05
N ASN A 499 -3.53 8.40 18.89
CA ASN A 499 -4.40 9.56 18.91
C ASN A 499 -5.26 9.56 20.19
N LYS A 500 -5.55 10.75 20.72
CA LYS A 500 -6.50 10.95 21.82
C LYS A 500 -7.45 12.08 21.49
N ARG A 501 -8.73 11.91 21.82
CA ARG A 501 -9.77 12.89 21.54
C ARG A 501 -9.53 14.19 22.32
N MET A 502 -9.67 15.32 21.66
CA MET A 502 -9.56 16.64 22.28
C MET A 502 -10.94 17.17 22.72
N VAL A 503 -11.10 17.45 24.02
CA VAL A 503 -12.35 17.88 24.66
C VAL A 503 -12.10 19.24 25.35
N GLY A 504 -11.83 20.27 24.56
CA GLY A 504 -11.49 21.60 25.08
C GLY A 504 -11.31 22.59 23.95
N GLY A 505 -10.13 23.21 23.85
CA GLY A 505 -9.71 23.96 22.66
C GLY A 505 -9.37 23.05 21.47
N HIS A 506 -9.25 23.66 20.30
CA HIS A 506 -8.71 23.01 19.11
C HIS A 506 -7.21 22.73 19.27
N VAL A 507 -6.73 21.70 18.58
CA VAL A 507 -5.28 21.54 18.38
C VAL A 507 -4.79 22.71 17.52
N GLU A 508 -3.86 23.50 18.06
CA GLU A 508 -3.32 24.69 17.38
C GLU A 508 -2.32 24.32 16.27
N PHE A 509 -1.60 23.21 16.42
CA PHE A 509 -0.59 22.72 15.47
C PHE A 509 -0.77 21.23 15.20
N GLU A 510 -0.99 20.90 13.94
CA GLU A 510 -1.11 19.52 13.49
C GLU A 510 0.27 19.02 13.02
N GLY A 511 0.72 17.88 13.56
CA GLY A 511 1.93 17.21 13.09
C GLY A 511 1.67 16.41 11.82
N ASP A 512 2.66 16.31 10.93
CA ASP A 512 2.61 15.55 9.67
C ASP A 512 3.22 14.15 9.79
N ALA A 513 3.80 13.78 10.94
CA ALA A 513 4.40 12.46 11.18
C ALA A 513 3.47 11.27 10.85
N TRP A 514 2.15 11.44 10.96
CA TRP A 514 1.20 10.39 10.60
C TRP A 514 1.38 9.92 9.16
N ILE A 515 1.71 10.82 8.21
CA ILE A 515 1.94 10.48 6.79
C ILE A 515 3.11 9.50 6.69
N SER A 516 4.20 9.79 7.40
CA SER A 516 5.39 8.93 7.45
C SER A 516 5.10 7.56 8.07
N VAL A 517 4.29 7.51 9.12
CA VAL A 517 3.89 6.26 9.79
C VAL A 517 2.97 5.41 8.90
N PHE A 518 2.08 6.03 8.13
CA PHE A 518 1.25 5.35 7.14
C PHE A 518 2.07 4.79 5.97
N ASN A 519 3.15 5.47 5.55
CA ASN A 519 4.10 4.95 4.57
C ASN A 519 4.83 3.68 5.07
N VAL A 520 5.22 3.65 6.34
CA VAL A 520 5.78 2.44 6.98
C VAL A 520 4.72 1.34 7.05
N THR A 521 3.49 1.70 7.41
CA THR A 521 2.35 0.76 7.49
C THR A 521 2.07 0.09 6.16
N LEU A 522 2.05 0.83 5.05
CA LEU A 522 1.87 0.29 3.71
C LEU A 522 2.99 -0.71 3.35
N SER A 523 4.23 -0.35 3.66
CA SER A 523 5.40 -1.21 3.40
C SER A 523 5.38 -2.48 4.24
N LEU A 524 5.07 -2.37 5.54
CA LEU A 524 5.00 -3.48 6.48
C LEU A 524 3.80 -4.40 6.18
N GLY A 525 2.62 -3.84 5.87
CA GLY A 525 1.41 -4.59 5.53
C GLY A 525 1.62 -5.53 4.33
N ARG A 526 2.34 -5.08 3.30
CA ARG A 526 2.71 -5.92 2.15
C ARG A 526 3.64 -7.08 2.55
N VAL A 527 4.53 -6.89 3.52
CA VAL A 527 5.39 -7.95 4.07
C VAL A 527 4.57 -8.92 4.95
N ILE A 528 3.68 -8.41 5.79
CA ILE A 528 2.77 -9.20 6.63
C ILE A 528 1.97 -10.19 5.78
N LYS A 529 1.38 -9.70 4.69
CA LYS A 529 0.63 -10.53 3.75
C LYS A 529 1.49 -11.63 3.11
N ALA A 530 2.74 -11.31 2.76
CA ALA A 530 3.64 -12.31 2.19
C ALA A 530 4.03 -13.40 3.22
N TYR A 531 4.19 -13.06 4.50
CA TYR A 531 4.35 -14.06 5.57
C TYR A 531 3.07 -14.90 5.77
N GLY A 532 1.90 -14.28 5.70
CA GLY A 532 0.62 -14.97 5.71
C GLY A 532 0.50 -16.00 4.60
N ALA A 533 0.83 -15.60 3.37
CA ALA A 533 0.78 -16.46 2.19
C ALA A 533 1.70 -17.70 2.26
N ALA A 534 2.69 -17.73 3.15
CA ALA A 534 3.60 -18.87 3.35
C ALA A 534 2.87 -20.19 3.58
N PHE A 535 1.76 -20.13 4.31
CA PHE A 535 0.98 -21.31 4.70
C PHE A 535 0.02 -21.76 3.59
N GLY A 536 -0.27 -20.91 2.60
CA GLY A 536 -1.16 -21.23 1.48
C GLY A 536 -0.47 -21.94 0.30
N VAL A 537 0.86 -22.09 0.35
CA VAL A 537 1.62 -22.81 -0.69
C VAL A 537 1.27 -24.30 -0.60
N SER A 538 0.27 -24.70 -1.38
CA SER A 538 -0.26 -26.06 -1.50
C SER A 538 0.84 -27.07 -1.81
N ARG A 539 0.59 -28.35 -1.46
CA ARG A 539 1.30 -29.52 -1.98
C ARG A 539 1.36 -29.39 -3.50
N GLY A 540 2.52 -29.01 -4.04
CA GLY A 540 2.71 -28.99 -5.48
C GLY A 540 2.41 -30.38 -6.02
N THR A 541 1.63 -30.46 -7.08
CA THR A 541 1.76 -31.59 -8.00
C THR A 541 3.09 -31.37 -8.70
N ASP A 542 4.08 -32.21 -8.38
CA ASP A 542 5.31 -32.24 -9.16
C ASP A 542 4.93 -32.55 -10.61
N ALA A 543 5.74 -32.11 -11.59
CA ALA A 543 5.48 -32.37 -13.01
C ALA A 543 5.38 -33.87 -13.37
N THR A 544 5.69 -34.75 -12.42
CA THR A 544 5.57 -36.22 -12.46
C THR A 544 4.23 -36.76 -11.94
N GLY A 545 3.33 -35.92 -11.41
CA GLY A 545 2.02 -36.33 -10.91
C GLY A 545 2.03 -37.05 -9.55
N GLU A 546 3.18 -37.11 -8.85
CA GLU A 546 3.27 -37.68 -7.51
C GLU A 546 3.01 -36.60 -6.45
N SER A 547 2.08 -36.88 -5.53
CA SER A 547 1.78 -36.02 -4.39
C SER A 547 2.91 -36.11 -3.35
N SER A 548 3.87 -35.20 -3.37
CA SER A 548 4.86 -35.09 -2.30
C SER A 548 4.20 -34.64 -0.99
N SER A 549 4.51 -35.33 0.10
CA SER A 549 3.86 -35.17 1.41
C SER A 549 4.31 -33.92 2.20
N SER A 550 4.86 -32.89 1.54
CA SER A 550 5.66 -31.82 2.17
C SER A 550 5.09 -30.41 1.99
N GLY A 551 3.77 -30.24 2.13
CA GLY A 551 3.15 -28.92 2.37
C GLY A 551 3.02 -28.64 3.87
N PRO A 552 2.85 -27.38 4.31
CA PRO A 552 2.68 -27.08 5.73
C PRO A 552 1.46 -27.80 6.31
N GLY A 553 1.69 -28.47 7.43
CA GLY A 553 0.64 -29.11 8.21
C GLY A 553 -0.17 -28.09 9.00
N ALA A 554 -1.30 -28.53 9.53
CA ALA A 554 -2.07 -27.75 10.48
C ALA A 554 -1.26 -27.48 11.77
N GLY A 555 -0.30 -28.35 12.11
CA GLY A 555 0.58 -28.16 13.26
C GLY A 555 1.45 -26.91 13.15
N GLU A 556 2.09 -26.67 12.01
CA GLU A 556 2.93 -25.50 11.79
C GLU A 556 2.12 -24.20 11.78
N LEU A 557 0.94 -24.20 11.15
CA LEU A 557 0.04 -23.05 11.16
C LEU A 557 -0.46 -22.74 12.58
N VAL A 558 -0.85 -23.76 13.35
CA VAL A 558 -1.24 -23.60 14.76
C VAL A 558 -0.09 -23.02 15.58
N ALA A 559 1.14 -23.50 15.39
CA ALA A 559 2.31 -22.95 16.08
C ALA A 559 2.54 -21.47 15.73
N ALA A 560 2.32 -21.08 14.46
CA ALA A 560 2.40 -19.68 14.04
C ALA A 560 1.31 -18.82 14.71
N ILE A 561 0.05 -19.26 14.69
CA ILE A 561 -1.08 -18.56 15.34
C ILE A 561 -0.79 -18.36 16.83
N GLN A 562 -0.40 -19.43 17.54
CA GLN A 562 -0.08 -19.37 18.96
C GLN A 562 1.10 -18.44 19.25
N THR A 563 2.12 -18.44 18.39
CA THR A 563 3.27 -17.51 18.50
C THR A 563 2.80 -16.06 18.38
N VAL A 564 1.97 -15.73 17.38
CA VAL A 564 1.49 -14.35 17.18
C VAL A 564 0.56 -13.91 18.31
N VAL A 565 -0.38 -14.76 18.75
CA VAL A 565 -1.24 -14.50 19.92
C VAL A 565 -0.41 -14.21 21.17
N HIS A 566 0.64 -14.99 21.41
CA HIS A 566 1.56 -14.72 22.52
C HIS A 566 2.22 -13.35 22.39
N HIS A 567 2.72 -12.98 21.21
CA HIS A 567 3.36 -11.67 21.00
C HIS A 567 2.37 -10.50 21.14
N ILE A 568 1.10 -10.66 20.75
CA ILE A 568 0.04 -9.67 20.98
C ILE A 568 -0.18 -9.50 22.48
N LEU A 569 -0.41 -10.60 23.21
CA LEU A 569 -0.66 -10.54 24.65
C LEU A 569 0.51 -9.95 25.42
N MET A 570 1.76 -10.27 25.03
CA MET A 570 2.94 -9.66 25.63
C MET A 570 2.94 -8.14 25.51
N VAL A 571 2.61 -7.59 24.33
CA VAL A 571 2.53 -6.14 24.10
C VAL A 571 1.34 -5.53 24.84
N CYS A 572 0.15 -6.12 24.68
CA CYS A 572 -1.12 -5.54 25.14
C CYS A 572 -1.31 -5.62 26.66
N THR A 573 -0.58 -6.50 27.37
CA THR A 573 -0.70 -6.67 28.83
C THR A 573 0.45 -6.05 29.63
N GLU A 574 1.45 -5.49 28.95
CA GLU A 574 2.62 -4.92 29.61
C GLU A 574 2.32 -3.54 30.23
N GLU A 575 2.77 -3.34 31.47
CA GLU A 575 2.52 -2.10 32.23
C GLU A 575 3.12 -0.86 31.54
N LYS A 576 4.24 -1.00 30.82
CA LYS A 576 4.96 0.10 30.14
C LYS A 576 4.45 0.41 28.73
N PHE A 577 3.64 -0.44 28.12
CA PHE A 577 2.88 -0.05 26.92
C PHE A 577 1.97 1.17 27.21
N GLY A 578 1.72 1.44 28.51
CA GLY A 578 1.09 2.65 29.03
C GLY A 578 1.92 3.94 29.07
N THR A 579 3.26 3.90 29.02
CA THR A 579 4.08 5.11 29.16
C THR A 579 4.15 5.97 27.90
N ASN A 580 3.67 5.46 26.75
CA ASN A 580 3.60 6.17 25.46
C ASN A 580 2.19 6.67 25.12
N GLY A 581 1.33 6.82 26.13
CA GLY A 581 -0.09 7.17 25.96
C GLY A 581 -0.99 5.95 25.74
N PHE A 582 -0.53 4.85 25.14
CA PHE A 582 -1.42 3.74 24.74
C PHE A 582 -2.20 3.01 25.85
N GLY A 583 -1.76 3.10 27.11
CA GLY A 583 -2.27 2.25 28.18
C GLY A 583 -2.69 3.04 29.41
N ASN A 584 -4.00 3.03 29.69
CA ASN A 584 -4.51 3.21 31.04
C ASN A 584 -4.14 1.99 31.91
N GLY A 585 -2.84 1.78 32.19
CA GLY A 585 -2.35 0.68 33.02
C GLY A 585 -2.75 -0.73 32.55
N LYS A 586 -2.63 -1.72 33.45
CA LYS A 586 -3.05 -3.12 33.22
C LYS A 586 -4.46 -3.18 32.65
N VAL A 587 -4.69 -4.05 31.66
CA VAL A 587 -6.03 -4.30 31.10
C VAL A 587 -7.03 -4.60 32.23
N GLN A 588 -7.98 -3.68 32.42
CA GLN A 588 -9.00 -3.79 33.44
C GLN A 588 -10.27 -4.38 32.85
N PHE A 589 -11.06 -5.04 33.70
CA PHE A 589 -12.36 -5.58 33.33
C PHE A 589 -13.40 -5.04 34.29
N HIS A 590 -14.57 -4.70 33.77
CA HIS A 590 -15.75 -4.32 34.55
C HIS A 590 -16.89 -5.32 34.30
N LYS A 591 -17.93 -5.24 35.13
CA LYS A 591 -19.14 -6.05 34.97
C LYS A 591 -20.23 -5.17 34.35
N ILE A 592 -20.77 -5.61 33.22
CA ILE A 592 -21.87 -4.96 32.51
C ILE A 592 -23.10 -5.85 32.60
N PHE A 593 -24.24 -5.27 32.96
CA PHE A 593 -25.53 -5.95 32.88
C PHE A 593 -26.20 -5.59 31.56
N PHE A 594 -26.55 -6.59 30.75
CA PHE A 594 -27.21 -6.42 29.48
C PHE A 594 -28.09 -7.64 29.20
N GLY A 595 -29.31 -7.46 28.69
CA GLY A 595 -30.21 -8.57 28.32
C GLY A 595 -30.44 -9.60 29.42
N GLY A 596 -30.53 -9.19 30.70
CA GLY A 596 -30.77 -10.11 31.81
C GLY A 596 -29.53 -10.90 32.29
N ALA A 597 -28.36 -10.71 31.66
CA ALA A 597 -27.11 -11.38 32.02
C ALA A 597 -26.01 -10.39 32.42
N ILE A 598 -25.01 -10.87 33.15
CA ILE A 598 -23.83 -10.10 33.55
C ILE A 598 -22.63 -10.56 32.72
N TYR A 599 -22.01 -9.64 32.00
CA TYR A 599 -20.82 -9.86 31.18
C TYR A 599 -19.60 -9.25 31.86
N GLN A 600 -18.48 -9.95 31.82
CA GLN A 600 -17.20 -9.42 32.28
C GLN A 600 -16.33 -9.07 31.08
N ILE A 601 -16.37 -7.80 30.69
CA ILE A 601 -15.69 -7.28 29.50
C ILE A 601 -14.57 -6.30 29.90
N ILE A 602 -13.70 -5.97 28.94
CA ILE A 602 -12.62 -5.00 29.17
C ILE A 602 -13.21 -3.62 29.41
N LYS A 603 -12.64 -2.87 30.35
CA LYS A 603 -13.03 -1.48 30.64
C LYS A 603 -12.12 -0.53 29.86
N PHE A 604 -12.65 0.04 28.78
CA PHE A 604 -11.94 1.04 27.99
C PHE A 604 -12.94 1.99 27.32
N ASP A 605 -12.75 3.30 27.50
CA ASP A 605 -13.54 4.34 26.84
C ASP A 605 -12.70 5.00 25.74
N VAL A 606 -13.17 4.92 24.50
CA VAL A 606 -12.50 5.50 23.32
C VAL A 606 -12.53 7.03 23.34
N LEU A 607 -13.50 7.64 24.04
CA LEU A 607 -13.58 9.10 24.17
C LEU A 607 -12.47 9.68 25.05
N GLU A 608 -11.91 8.88 25.95
CA GLU A 608 -10.89 9.31 26.91
C GLU A 608 -9.52 8.62 26.69
N GLY A 609 -9.54 7.43 26.09
CA GLY A 609 -8.38 6.58 25.87
C GLY A 609 -7.59 6.95 24.61
N TRP A 610 -6.36 6.46 24.55
CA TRP A 610 -5.51 6.58 23.38
C TRP A 610 -5.75 5.40 22.42
N VAL A 611 -5.84 5.68 21.13
CA VAL A 611 -6.10 4.70 20.07
C VAL A 611 -5.19 4.99 18.88
N SER A 612 -4.57 3.95 18.30
CA SER A 612 -3.80 4.06 17.06
C SER A 612 -4.44 3.22 15.96
N PHE A 613 -4.25 3.65 14.73
CA PHE A 613 -4.59 2.88 13.53
C PHE A 613 -3.62 1.71 13.26
N HIS A 614 -2.51 1.59 13.98
CA HIS A 614 -1.38 0.74 13.58
C HIS A 614 -1.28 -0.55 14.44
N HIS A 615 -1.81 -1.66 13.93
CA HIS A 615 -1.93 -2.94 14.64
C HIS A 615 -1.30 -4.13 13.90
N SER A 616 -0.04 -3.98 13.50
CA SER A 616 0.75 -4.92 12.69
C SER A 616 0.61 -6.42 13.08
N LEU A 617 0.61 -6.76 14.36
CA LEU A 617 0.45 -8.14 14.83
C LEU A 617 -0.97 -8.69 14.61
N HIS A 618 -2.00 -7.86 14.74
CA HIS A 618 -3.39 -8.27 14.50
C HIS A 618 -3.61 -8.55 13.03
N TRP A 619 -3.00 -7.76 12.15
CA TRP A 619 -3.03 -8.01 10.70
C TRP A 619 -2.29 -9.30 10.33
N LEU A 620 -1.15 -9.59 10.98
CA LEU A 620 -0.47 -10.87 10.81
C LEU A 620 -1.32 -12.05 11.32
N LEU A 621 -1.99 -11.88 12.46
CA LEU A 621 -2.90 -12.90 12.99
C LEU A 621 -4.08 -13.15 12.03
N ALA A 622 -4.65 -12.09 11.48
CA ALA A 622 -5.73 -12.15 10.50
C ALA A 622 -5.29 -12.93 9.25
N GLU A 623 -4.10 -12.65 8.70
CA GLU A 623 -3.55 -13.38 7.56
C GLU A 623 -3.35 -14.89 7.83
N LEU A 624 -3.04 -15.28 9.07
CA LEU A 624 -2.92 -16.70 9.44
C LEU A 624 -4.29 -17.40 9.53
N PHE A 625 -5.34 -16.71 9.97
CA PHE A 625 -6.69 -17.28 10.06
C PHE A 625 -7.39 -17.46 8.70
N LYS A 626 -6.87 -16.87 7.62
CA LYS A 626 -7.43 -17.01 6.25
C LYS A 626 -7.22 -18.39 5.62
N HIS A 627 -6.36 -19.25 6.19
CA HIS A 627 -6.11 -20.61 5.69
C HIS A 627 -7.18 -21.60 6.16
N VAL A 628 -8.40 -21.36 5.70
CA VAL A 628 -9.62 -22.11 6.07
C VAL A 628 -9.49 -23.60 5.74
N ASP A 629 -8.89 -23.95 4.61
CA ASP A 629 -8.60 -25.33 4.20
C ASP A 629 -7.66 -26.08 5.16
N ILE A 630 -6.73 -25.37 5.81
CA ILE A 630 -5.79 -25.94 6.77
C ILE A 630 -6.43 -26.05 8.16
N LEU A 631 -7.24 -25.06 8.53
CA LEU A 631 -7.94 -24.96 9.80
C LEU A 631 -9.28 -25.72 9.83
N ASP A 632 -9.59 -26.50 8.81
CA ASP A 632 -10.72 -27.43 8.80
C ASP A 632 -10.68 -28.35 10.03
N THR A 633 -11.84 -28.57 10.65
CA THR A 633 -11.92 -29.29 11.92
C THR A 633 -11.48 -30.76 11.78
N GLY A 634 -11.74 -31.38 10.63
CA GLY A 634 -11.28 -32.74 10.35
C GLY A 634 -9.76 -32.84 10.18
N ARG A 635 -9.12 -31.79 9.64
CA ARG A 635 -7.66 -31.72 9.52
C ARG A 635 -6.99 -31.43 10.88
N LEU A 636 -7.52 -30.46 11.63
CA LEU A 636 -7.07 -30.15 12.99
C LEU A 636 -7.13 -31.35 13.92
N ARG A 637 -8.20 -32.16 13.83
CA ARG A 637 -8.33 -33.41 14.59
C ARG A 637 -7.24 -34.42 14.26
N ARG A 638 -6.96 -34.61 12.95
CA ARG A 638 -5.99 -35.61 12.48
C ARG A 638 -4.53 -35.23 12.73
N GLU A 639 -4.18 -33.96 12.53
CA GLU A 639 -2.78 -33.50 12.55
C GLU A 639 -2.36 -32.89 13.90
N VAL A 640 -3.29 -32.31 14.66
CA VAL A 640 -2.99 -31.57 15.91
C VAL A 640 -3.73 -32.13 17.14
N GLY A 641 -4.69 -33.04 16.93
CA GLY A 641 -5.50 -33.60 18.01
C GLY A 641 -6.43 -32.57 18.67
N VAL A 642 -7.00 -31.66 17.86
CA VAL A 642 -7.96 -30.64 18.32
C VAL A 642 -9.37 -30.98 17.79
N GLU A 643 -10.38 -30.99 18.65
CA GLU A 643 -11.76 -31.31 18.26
C GLU A 643 -12.67 -30.09 18.12
N GLY A 644 -12.55 -29.07 18.98
CA GLY A 644 -13.38 -27.86 18.97
C GLY A 644 -12.95 -26.79 17.97
N GLY A 645 -12.30 -27.17 16.86
CA GLY A 645 -11.89 -26.26 15.79
C GLY A 645 -10.91 -25.16 16.25
N ILE A 646 -11.01 -23.97 15.65
CA ILE A 646 -10.10 -22.85 15.94
C ILE A 646 -10.27 -22.29 17.37
N ARG A 647 -11.43 -22.49 17.99
CA ARG A 647 -11.66 -22.09 19.39
C ARG A 647 -10.66 -22.80 20.32
N ASP A 648 -10.55 -24.12 20.21
CA ASP A 648 -9.63 -24.90 21.04
C ASP A 648 -8.15 -24.59 20.72
N VAL A 649 -7.83 -24.27 19.46
CA VAL A 649 -6.46 -23.87 19.04
C VAL A 649 -5.97 -22.66 19.85
N VAL A 650 -6.83 -21.65 19.99
CA VAL A 650 -6.51 -20.39 20.68
C VAL A 650 -6.65 -20.54 22.20
N ILE A 651 -7.71 -21.21 22.67
CA ILE A 651 -7.98 -21.34 24.12
C ILE A 651 -6.91 -22.17 24.84
N ARG A 652 -6.19 -23.05 24.13
CA ARG A 652 -5.03 -23.78 24.67
C ARG A 652 -3.90 -22.87 25.16
N VAL A 653 -3.79 -21.65 24.62
CA VAL A 653 -2.70 -20.70 24.94
C VAL A 653 -3.19 -19.37 25.52
N ALA A 654 -4.49 -19.08 25.44
CA ALA A 654 -5.08 -17.82 25.89
C ALA A 654 -6.45 -18.08 26.55
N SER A 655 -6.72 -17.49 27.71
CA SER A 655 -8.06 -17.53 28.30
C SER A 655 -9.06 -16.71 27.47
N GLU A 656 -10.37 -16.92 27.64
CA GLU A 656 -11.39 -16.10 26.97
C GLU A 656 -11.21 -14.59 27.21
N ARG A 657 -10.74 -14.21 28.40
CA ARG A 657 -10.37 -12.82 28.74
C ARG A 657 -9.16 -12.33 27.97
N ALA A 658 -8.17 -13.19 27.75
CA ALA A 658 -7.01 -12.86 26.93
C ALA A 658 -7.43 -12.72 25.45
N VAL A 659 -8.31 -13.58 24.94
CA VAL A 659 -8.86 -13.45 23.58
C VAL A 659 -9.66 -12.16 23.42
N LEU A 660 -10.48 -11.78 24.41
CA LEU A 660 -11.13 -10.46 24.42
C LEU A 660 -10.11 -9.31 24.31
N THR A 661 -8.93 -9.44 24.92
CA THR A 661 -7.86 -8.43 24.83
C THR A 661 -7.30 -8.31 23.41
N VAL A 662 -7.20 -9.42 22.69
CA VAL A 662 -6.79 -9.45 21.27
C VAL A 662 -7.83 -8.78 20.39
N VAL A 663 -9.13 -9.03 20.62
CA VAL A 663 -10.22 -8.45 19.81
C VAL A 663 -10.40 -6.94 20.09
N ASP A 664 -10.06 -6.48 21.29
CA ASP A 664 -10.34 -5.11 21.75
C ASP A 664 -9.63 -4.02 20.94
N PHE A 665 -8.40 -4.27 20.47
CA PHE A 665 -7.61 -3.26 19.75
C PHE A 665 -8.19 -2.91 18.37
N PRO A 666 -8.47 -3.89 17.49
CA PRO A 666 -9.25 -3.66 16.27
C PRO A 666 -10.59 -2.97 16.54
N LEU A 667 -11.31 -3.39 17.59
CA LEU A 667 -12.60 -2.79 17.96
C LEU A 667 -12.49 -1.31 18.35
N ARG A 668 -11.44 -0.91 19.09
CA ARG A 668 -11.20 0.50 19.43
C ARG A 668 -11.04 1.38 18.18
N VAL A 669 -10.37 0.88 17.15
CA VAL A 669 -10.24 1.61 15.87
C VAL A 669 -11.58 1.74 15.18
N LEU A 670 -12.37 0.67 15.11
CA LEU A 670 -13.71 0.73 14.52
C LEU A 670 -14.63 1.72 15.25
N ALA A 671 -14.58 1.75 16.59
CA ALA A 671 -15.30 2.72 17.40
C ALA A 671 -14.79 4.15 17.18
N MET A 672 -13.46 4.36 17.12
CA MET A 672 -12.87 5.67 16.83
C MET A 672 -13.27 6.17 15.42
N ILE A 673 -13.27 5.30 14.41
CA ILE A 673 -13.72 5.62 13.05
C ILE A 673 -15.18 6.11 13.07
N ALA A 674 -16.07 5.40 13.78
CA ALA A 674 -17.46 5.80 13.95
C ALA A 674 -17.57 7.17 14.64
N GLN A 675 -16.79 7.39 15.70
CA GLN A 675 -16.77 8.67 16.42
C GLN A 675 -16.26 9.84 15.55
N ILE A 676 -15.22 9.62 14.73
CA ILE A 676 -14.72 10.64 13.79
C ILE A 676 -15.80 11.01 12.78
N ARG A 677 -16.50 10.01 12.23
CA ARG A 677 -17.61 10.20 11.27
C ARG A 677 -18.83 10.88 11.90
N CYS A 678 -19.05 10.68 13.20
CA CYS A 678 -20.08 11.38 13.98
C CYS A 678 -19.60 12.73 14.55
N ASN A 679 -18.52 13.30 14.00
CA ASN A 679 -17.97 14.62 14.38
C ASN A 679 -17.56 14.76 15.86
N LEU A 680 -17.29 13.67 16.57
CA LEU A 680 -16.85 13.74 17.97
C LEU A 680 -15.37 14.17 18.10
N TRP A 681 -14.59 14.05 17.02
CA TRP A 681 -13.14 14.33 16.99
C TRP A 681 -12.77 15.61 16.24
N VAL A 682 -13.73 16.50 15.94
CA VAL A 682 -13.49 17.72 15.14
C VAL A 682 -12.41 18.64 15.71
N ARG A 683 -12.21 18.64 17.03
CA ARG A 683 -11.18 19.48 17.70
C ARG A 683 -9.76 18.95 17.53
N ASN A 684 -9.59 17.73 17.04
CA ASN A 684 -8.28 17.13 16.73
C ASN A 684 -7.67 17.66 15.42
N GLY A 685 -8.41 18.45 14.64
CA GLY A 685 -7.92 19.02 13.38
C GLY A 685 -8.13 18.13 12.15
N PHE A 686 -7.60 18.53 11.00
CA PHE A 686 -7.75 17.83 9.73
C PHE A 686 -6.95 16.52 9.67
N ALA A 687 -5.82 16.44 10.38
CA ALA A 687 -4.95 15.27 10.41
C ALA A 687 -5.71 13.99 10.80
N ILE A 688 -6.65 14.02 11.75
CA ILE A 688 -7.41 12.82 12.14
C ILE A 688 -8.36 12.35 11.02
N ARG A 689 -8.93 13.29 10.26
CA ARG A 689 -9.76 12.99 9.08
C ARG A 689 -8.87 12.44 7.96
N GLY A 690 -7.70 13.03 7.74
CA GLY A 690 -6.68 12.53 6.81
C GLY A 690 -6.27 11.09 7.11
N GLN A 691 -5.99 10.76 8.38
CA GLN A 691 -5.66 9.39 8.81
C GLN A 691 -6.82 8.41 8.52
N LEU A 692 -8.07 8.79 8.81
CA LEU A 692 -9.25 7.97 8.51
C LEU A 692 -9.39 7.70 6.99
N LEU A 693 -9.23 8.73 6.16
CA LEU A 693 -9.31 8.61 4.71
C LEU A 693 -8.26 7.62 4.18
N HIS A 694 -7.01 7.76 4.62
CA HIS A 694 -5.92 6.85 4.24
C HIS A 694 -6.15 5.42 4.74
N TYR A 695 -6.68 5.24 5.96
CA TYR A 695 -6.97 3.91 6.51
C TYR A 695 -8.02 3.14 5.70
N ARG A 696 -8.95 3.86 5.06
CA ARG A 696 -10.03 3.30 4.22
C ARG A 696 -9.76 3.39 2.72
N ASP A 697 -8.64 3.97 2.31
CA ASP A 697 -8.22 4.08 0.91
C ASP A 697 -7.90 2.71 0.30
N PHE A 698 -8.03 2.58 -1.02
CA PHE A 698 -7.83 1.31 -1.74
C PHE A 698 -6.42 0.71 -1.55
N MET A 699 -5.40 1.54 -1.26
CA MET A 699 -4.03 1.08 -1.01
C MET A 699 -3.85 0.35 0.32
N LEU A 700 -4.64 0.72 1.35
CA LEU A 700 -4.45 0.25 2.73
C LEU A 700 -5.63 -0.52 3.29
N ARG A 701 -6.86 -0.29 2.81
CA ARG A 701 -8.08 -0.90 3.38
C ARG A 701 -7.97 -2.41 3.51
N GLU A 702 -7.46 -3.09 2.47
CA GLU A 702 -7.30 -4.55 2.47
C GLU A 702 -6.21 -5.02 3.47
N LEU A 703 -5.19 -4.20 3.70
CA LEU A 703 -4.07 -4.51 4.59
C LEU A 703 -4.38 -4.25 6.06
N CYS A 704 -5.34 -3.37 6.35
CA CYS A 704 -5.63 -2.88 7.69
C CYS A 704 -7.13 -3.02 8.04
N TYR A 705 -7.98 -2.10 7.57
CA TYR A 705 -9.42 -2.04 7.92
C TYR A 705 -10.17 -3.38 7.75
N ASP A 706 -9.97 -4.05 6.62
CA ASP A 706 -10.58 -5.34 6.33
C ASP A 706 -10.09 -6.44 7.29
N GLN A 707 -8.84 -6.34 7.75
CA GLN A 707 -8.27 -7.27 8.74
C GLN A 707 -8.89 -7.06 10.12
N ASP A 708 -9.17 -5.81 10.51
CA ASP A 708 -9.81 -5.51 11.79
C ASP A 708 -11.22 -6.10 11.85
N LEU A 709 -12.02 -5.92 10.78
CA LEU A 709 -13.35 -6.55 10.65
C LEU A 709 -13.26 -8.08 10.70
N PHE A 710 -12.26 -8.68 10.03
CA PHE A 710 -12.07 -10.12 10.03
C PHE A 710 -11.69 -10.66 11.42
N ILE A 711 -10.90 -9.94 12.21
CA ILE A 711 -10.60 -10.34 13.61
C ILE A 711 -11.86 -10.34 14.48
N LEU A 712 -12.80 -9.42 14.26
CA LEU A 712 -14.11 -9.47 14.95
C LEU A 712 -14.90 -10.72 14.55
N GLN A 713 -14.89 -11.12 13.27
CA GLN A 713 -15.52 -12.37 12.82
C GLN A 713 -14.89 -13.60 13.49
N VAL A 714 -13.56 -13.63 13.60
CA VAL A 714 -12.83 -14.67 14.34
C VAL A 714 -13.23 -14.66 15.82
N GLY A 715 -13.39 -13.47 16.42
CA GLY A 715 -13.88 -13.29 17.79
C GLY A 715 -15.24 -13.93 18.02
N LEU A 716 -16.21 -13.74 17.11
CA LEU A 716 -17.54 -14.35 17.17
C LEU A 716 -17.53 -15.89 17.10
N VAL A 717 -16.47 -16.49 16.55
CA VAL A 717 -16.31 -17.95 16.49
C VAL A 717 -15.64 -18.53 17.73
N ILE A 718 -14.68 -17.80 18.33
CA ILE A 718 -13.90 -18.29 19.47
C ILE A 718 -14.61 -18.03 20.80
N LEU A 719 -15.27 -16.87 20.93
CA LEU A 719 -15.94 -16.41 22.14
C LEU A 719 -17.46 -16.58 22.04
N ASP A 720 -18.15 -16.46 23.17
CA ASP A 720 -19.62 -16.34 23.18
C ASP A 720 -20.07 -15.09 22.41
N PRO A 721 -20.95 -15.21 21.39
CA PRO A 721 -21.40 -14.08 20.57
C PRO A 721 -22.05 -12.96 21.37
N ASN A 722 -22.77 -13.26 22.47
CA ASN A 722 -23.37 -12.22 23.31
C ASN A 722 -22.28 -11.35 23.94
N THR A 723 -21.22 -11.97 24.48
CA THR A 723 -20.08 -11.27 25.07
C THR A 723 -19.38 -10.35 24.05
N VAL A 724 -19.19 -10.80 22.81
CA VAL A 724 -18.58 -9.98 21.75
C VAL A 724 -19.48 -8.79 21.40
N ILE A 725 -20.78 -9.01 21.19
CA ILE A 725 -21.74 -7.94 20.87
C ILE A 725 -21.81 -6.91 22.00
N VAL A 726 -21.92 -7.34 23.25
CA VAL A 726 -21.93 -6.44 24.41
C VAL A 726 -20.61 -5.65 24.51
N THR A 727 -19.48 -6.27 24.16
CA THR A 727 -18.19 -5.56 24.09
C THR A 727 -18.20 -4.50 22.99
N ILE A 728 -18.76 -4.80 21.81
CA ILE A 728 -18.94 -3.81 20.73
C ILE A 728 -19.79 -2.63 21.23
N LEU A 729 -20.95 -2.91 21.84
CA LEU A 729 -21.84 -1.86 22.35
C LEU A 729 -21.18 -0.99 23.42
N ASP A 730 -20.38 -1.58 24.31
CA ASP A 730 -19.65 -0.83 25.35
C ASP A 730 -18.62 0.12 24.73
N ARG A 731 -17.84 -0.32 23.73
CA ARG A 731 -16.85 0.54 23.05
C ARG A 731 -17.47 1.68 22.25
N PHE A 732 -18.66 1.48 21.73
CA PHE A 732 -19.41 2.52 21.02
C PHE A 732 -20.21 3.43 21.97
N GLY A 733 -20.28 3.13 23.27
CA GLY A 733 -21.08 3.90 24.23
C GLY A 733 -22.59 3.71 24.07
N LEU A 734 -23.04 2.57 23.54
CA LEU A 734 -24.44 2.34 23.13
C LEU A 734 -25.20 1.32 23.98
N LEU A 735 -24.62 0.84 25.09
CA LEU A 735 -25.30 -0.08 25.99
C LEU A 735 -26.67 0.43 26.45
N SER A 736 -26.75 1.71 26.87
CA SER A 736 -28.01 2.34 27.32
C SER A 736 -29.05 2.46 26.20
N PHE A 737 -28.60 2.80 24.99
CA PHE A 737 -29.49 2.92 23.81
C PHE A 737 -30.21 1.59 23.53
N PHE A 738 -29.48 0.47 23.59
CA PHE A 738 -30.05 -0.86 23.33
C PHE A 738 -30.58 -1.58 24.58
N SER A 739 -30.76 -0.91 25.72
CA SER A 739 -31.29 -1.51 26.95
C SER A 739 -32.71 -1.08 27.33
N GLY A 740 -33.28 -0.09 26.63
CA GLY A 740 -34.59 0.47 26.95
C GLY A 740 -34.62 1.30 28.24
N GLY A 741 -35.81 1.80 28.59
CA GLY A 741 -36.03 2.61 29.79
C GLY A 741 -35.87 4.13 29.61
N PRO A 742 -36.15 4.92 30.67
CA PRO A 742 -36.34 6.39 30.58
C PRO A 742 -35.08 7.18 30.18
N PHE A 743 -33.89 6.58 30.31
CA PHE A 743 -32.62 7.20 29.95
C PHE A 743 -32.01 6.64 28.65
N SER A 744 -32.69 5.73 27.96
CA SER A 744 -32.15 5.10 26.73
C SER A 744 -31.90 6.09 25.58
N LEU A 745 -32.64 7.20 25.56
CA LEU A 745 -32.55 8.26 24.55
C LEU A 745 -31.72 9.46 25.02
N HIS A 746 -31.12 9.38 26.21
CA HIS A 746 -30.29 10.43 26.78
C HIS A 746 -28.87 9.88 27.05
N HIS A 747 -27.89 10.40 26.32
CA HIS A 747 -26.48 10.09 26.58
C HIS A 747 -25.80 11.26 27.29
N THR A 748 -24.83 10.97 28.16
CA THR A 748 -24.11 12.01 28.91
C THR A 748 -23.15 12.80 28.03
N VAL A 749 -22.65 12.18 26.95
CA VAL A 749 -21.65 12.78 26.05
C VAL A 749 -22.15 13.01 24.63
N TYR A 750 -23.10 12.21 24.16
CA TYR A 750 -23.59 12.28 22.77
C TYR A 750 -24.85 13.12 22.76
N ASP A 751 -24.90 14.11 21.88
CA ASP A 751 -26.17 14.75 21.55
C ASP A 751 -27.09 13.78 20.78
N SER A 752 -28.33 14.19 20.52
CA SER A 752 -29.33 13.34 19.84
C SER A 752 -28.89 12.90 18.43
N THR A 753 -28.22 13.79 17.69
CA THR A 753 -27.73 13.52 16.33
C THR A 753 -26.55 12.56 16.37
N GLN A 754 -25.59 12.81 17.25
CA GLN A 754 -24.43 11.94 17.47
C GLN A 754 -24.84 10.56 17.97
N LEU A 755 -25.82 10.48 18.89
CA LEU A 755 -26.31 9.20 19.43
C LEU A 755 -26.92 8.32 18.34
N THR A 756 -27.76 8.92 17.48
CA THR A 756 -28.36 8.19 16.36
C THR A 756 -27.35 7.89 15.25
N GLY A 757 -26.38 8.76 14.99
CA GLY A 757 -25.25 8.49 14.09
C GLY A 757 -24.36 7.34 14.58
N MET A 758 -24.05 7.29 15.88
CA MET A 758 -23.28 6.18 16.47
C MET A 758 -24.05 4.86 16.38
N ALA A 759 -25.37 4.88 16.59
CA ALA A 759 -26.23 3.71 16.39
C ALA A 759 -26.24 3.23 14.92
N GLU A 760 -26.25 4.16 13.95
CA GLU A 760 -26.08 3.83 12.53
C GLU A 760 -24.72 3.16 12.27
N GLU A 761 -23.62 3.69 12.81
CA GLU A 761 -22.29 3.14 12.56
C GLU A 761 -22.09 1.74 13.20
N VAL A 762 -22.63 1.49 14.41
CA VAL A 762 -22.51 0.16 15.05
C VAL A 762 -23.29 -0.91 14.30
N LEU A 763 -24.49 -0.57 13.80
CA LEU A 763 -25.31 -1.49 13.01
C LEU A 763 -24.61 -1.84 11.68
N TYR A 764 -23.95 -0.86 11.05
CA TYR A 764 -23.15 -1.11 9.85
C TYR A 764 -21.97 -2.06 10.11
N VAL A 765 -21.28 -1.94 11.27
CA VAL A 765 -20.23 -2.89 11.67
C VAL A 765 -20.79 -4.29 11.85
N LEU A 766 -21.93 -4.44 12.55
CA LEU A 766 -22.60 -5.72 12.75
C LEU A 766 -23.01 -6.37 11.41
N ILE A 767 -23.57 -5.59 10.48
CA ILE A 767 -23.88 -6.08 9.13
C ILE A 767 -22.60 -6.52 8.42
N SER A 768 -21.54 -5.73 8.48
CA SER A 768 -20.28 -6.04 7.79
C SER A 768 -19.70 -7.37 8.25
N ILE A 769 -19.57 -7.59 9.57
CA ILE A 769 -19.01 -8.84 10.12
C ILE A 769 -19.95 -10.05 9.97
N LEU A 770 -21.26 -9.83 9.75
CA LEU A 770 -22.25 -10.91 9.57
C LEU A 770 -22.67 -11.14 8.12
N SER A 771 -22.15 -10.38 7.16
CA SER A 771 -22.43 -10.54 5.72
C SER A 771 -21.18 -10.68 4.85
N GLU A 772 -20.01 -10.31 5.36
CA GLU A 772 -18.75 -10.46 4.63
C GLU A 772 -18.26 -11.91 4.63
N SER A 773 -18.12 -12.51 3.44
CA SER A 773 -17.83 -13.94 3.29
C SER A 773 -16.48 -14.28 2.65
N ALA A 774 -15.73 -13.34 2.05
CA ALA A 774 -14.57 -13.67 1.22
C ALA A 774 -13.44 -14.36 2.00
N ASN A 775 -13.10 -13.85 3.19
CA ASN A 775 -12.04 -14.44 4.01
C ASN A 775 -12.49 -15.75 4.67
N ILE A 776 -13.71 -15.81 5.22
CA ILE A 776 -14.24 -17.00 5.91
C ILE A 776 -14.52 -18.19 4.96
N SER A 777 -14.69 -17.92 3.66
CA SER A 777 -14.87 -18.94 2.61
C SER A 777 -13.60 -19.21 1.79
N GLN A 778 -12.50 -18.52 2.08
CA GLN A 778 -11.25 -18.58 1.31
C GLN A 778 -11.49 -18.39 -0.20
N MET A 779 -12.23 -17.33 -0.54
CA MET A 779 -12.63 -17.02 -1.90
C MET A 779 -11.39 -16.91 -2.82
N SER A 780 -11.46 -17.51 -4.01
CA SER A 780 -10.36 -17.45 -4.97
C SER A 780 -10.05 -16.01 -5.39
N VAL A 781 -8.79 -15.73 -5.75
CA VAL A 781 -8.37 -14.39 -6.19
C VAL A 781 -9.19 -13.92 -7.40
N ALA A 782 -9.53 -14.81 -8.33
CA ALA A 782 -10.40 -14.50 -9.46
C ALA A 782 -11.80 -14.07 -9.01
N ASN A 783 -12.42 -14.79 -8.06
CA ASN A 783 -13.75 -14.42 -7.57
C ASN A 783 -13.73 -13.12 -6.73
N GLN A 784 -12.65 -12.86 -5.99
CA GLN A 784 -12.46 -11.58 -5.30
C GLN A 784 -12.36 -10.43 -6.31
N ALA A 785 -11.55 -10.57 -7.37
CA ALA A 785 -11.45 -9.58 -8.43
C ALA A 785 -12.79 -9.37 -9.14
N ARG A 786 -13.52 -10.45 -9.47
CA ARG A 786 -14.88 -10.37 -10.02
C ARG A 786 -15.79 -9.53 -9.13
N ARG A 787 -15.84 -9.85 -7.85
CA ARG A 787 -16.67 -9.17 -6.86
C ARG A 787 -16.33 -7.68 -6.76
N GLU A 788 -15.06 -7.32 -6.66
CA GLU A 788 -14.61 -5.92 -6.60
C GLU A 788 -14.98 -5.14 -7.87
N ILE A 789 -14.79 -5.73 -9.06
CA ILE A 789 -15.19 -5.11 -10.34
C ILE A 789 -16.71 -4.90 -10.40
N VAL A 790 -17.50 -5.90 -10.01
CA VAL A 790 -18.97 -5.83 -9.98
C VAL A 790 -19.42 -4.67 -9.11
N HIS A 791 -18.90 -4.56 -7.89
CA HIS A 791 -19.31 -3.49 -6.97
C HIS A 791 -18.76 -2.12 -7.39
N ALA A 792 -17.56 -2.04 -7.98
CA ALA A 792 -17.00 -0.78 -8.47
C ALA A 792 -17.79 -0.17 -9.64
N LEU A 793 -18.38 -1.02 -10.49
CA LEU A 793 -19.16 -0.62 -11.68
C LEU A 793 -20.68 -0.62 -11.48
N ALA A 794 -21.18 -1.11 -10.34
CA ALA A 794 -22.61 -1.07 -10.01
C ALA A 794 -23.17 0.37 -9.95
N LEU A 795 -22.31 1.34 -9.63
CA LEU A 795 -22.62 2.78 -9.59
C LEU A 795 -22.67 3.42 -10.98
N GLY A 796 -22.12 2.77 -12.01
CA GLY A 796 -22.11 3.27 -13.38
C GLY A 796 -20.79 3.02 -14.11
N PRO A 797 -20.75 3.30 -15.43
CA PRO A 797 -19.56 3.12 -16.24
C PRO A 797 -18.41 4.04 -15.82
N CYS A 798 -17.17 3.57 -15.91
CA CYS A 798 -15.98 4.41 -15.69
C CYS A 798 -14.80 4.01 -16.58
N SER A 799 -13.78 4.87 -16.64
CA SER A 799 -12.53 4.58 -17.35
C SER A 799 -11.74 3.47 -16.64
N TYR A 800 -10.77 2.85 -17.34
CA TYR A 800 -9.85 1.89 -16.71
C TYR A 800 -9.13 2.50 -15.50
N THR A 801 -8.67 3.75 -15.63
CA THR A 801 -7.92 4.46 -14.59
C THR A 801 -8.77 4.69 -13.35
N ASP A 802 -10.03 5.04 -13.50
CA ASP A 802 -10.93 5.25 -12.37
C ASP A 802 -11.34 3.93 -11.72
N LEU A 803 -11.44 2.85 -12.50
CA LEU A 803 -11.75 1.52 -12.00
C LEU A 803 -10.65 0.98 -11.09
N ILE A 804 -9.38 1.07 -11.51
CA ILE A 804 -8.26 0.54 -10.72
C ILE A 804 -8.03 1.32 -9.41
N LYS A 805 -8.45 2.59 -9.33
CA LYS A 805 -8.44 3.37 -8.08
C LYS A 805 -9.50 2.93 -7.06
N ARG A 806 -10.46 2.09 -7.47
CA ARG A 806 -11.54 1.59 -6.59
C ARG A 806 -11.26 0.19 -6.06
N ILE A 807 -10.27 -0.51 -6.62
CA ILE A 807 -9.97 -1.92 -6.39
C ILE A 807 -8.58 -2.03 -5.76
N SER A 808 -8.36 -3.00 -4.88
CA SER A 808 -7.05 -3.16 -4.27
C SER A 808 -5.96 -3.47 -5.32
N GLU A 809 -4.80 -2.86 -5.16
CA GLU A 809 -3.64 -2.97 -6.07
C GLU A 809 -3.28 -4.44 -6.36
N ARG A 810 -3.28 -5.29 -5.32
CA ARG A 810 -3.01 -6.72 -5.46
C ARG A 810 -3.94 -7.42 -6.45
N LEU A 811 -5.23 -7.08 -6.41
CA LEU A 811 -6.21 -7.70 -7.31
C LEU A 811 -6.03 -7.21 -8.73
N VAL A 812 -5.67 -5.93 -8.92
CA VAL A 812 -5.37 -5.34 -10.23
C VAL A 812 -4.12 -5.97 -10.86
N ASP A 813 -3.09 -6.23 -10.05
CA ASP A 813 -1.84 -6.85 -10.49
C ASP A 813 -1.95 -8.35 -10.78
N ASP A 814 -3.03 -9.01 -10.37
CA ASP A 814 -3.22 -10.44 -10.60
C ASP A 814 -3.65 -10.75 -12.04
N MET A 815 -3.14 -11.86 -12.59
CA MET A 815 -3.45 -12.28 -13.96
C MET A 815 -4.94 -12.55 -14.20
N ALA A 816 -5.70 -12.85 -13.14
CA ALA A 816 -7.14 -13.05 -13.24
C ALA A 816 -7.92 -11.75 -13.46
N PHE A 817 -7.37 -10.58 -13.11
CA PHE A 817 -8.08 -9.30 -13.15
C PHE A 817 -8.68 -9.01 -14.53
N GLU A 818 -7.85 -9.00 -15.56
CA GLU A 818 -8.30 -8.69 -16.92
C GLU A 818 -9.30 -9.71 -17.45
N LYS A 819 -9.14 -10.99 -17.07
CA LYS A 819 -10.10 -12.04 -17.44
C LYS A 819 -11.45 -11.74 -16.80
N MET A 820 -11.48 -11.45 -15.50
CA MET A 820 -12.70 -11.11 -14.78
C MET A 820 -13.32 -9.81 -15.30
N LEU A 821 -12.52 -8.80 -15.62
CA LEU A 821 -12.96 -7.55 -16.23
C LEU A 821 -13.71 -7.81 -17.53
N ARG A 822 -13.17 -8.63 -18.45
CA ARG A 822 -13.86 -8.99 -19.69
C ARG A 822 -15.12 -9.83 -19.46
N GLU A 823 -15.11 -10.69 -18.44
CA GLU A 823 -16.26 -11.54 -18.10
C GLU A 823 -17.41 -10.75 -17.48
N THR A 824 -17.13 -9.69 -16.70
CA THR A 824 -18.17 -8.90 -16.00
C THR A 824 -18.62 -7.66 -16.76
N THR A 825 -17.85 -7.17 -17.74
CA THR A 825 -18.10 -5.85 -18.35
C THR A 825 -18.32 -5.87 -19.86
N LYS A 826 -19.02 -4.84 -20.35
CA LYS A 826 -19.08 -4.43 -21.75
C LYS A 826 -18.15 -3.20 -21.90
N PHE A 827 -17.15 -3.29 -22.76
CA PHE A 827 -16.27 -2.15 -23.06
C PHE A 827 -16.89 -1.29 -24.15
N ARG A 828 -17.07 0.00 -23.87
CA ARG A 828 -17.48 1.01 -24.85
C ARG A 828 -16.25 1.76 -25.33
N SER A 829 -15.92 1.58 -26.61
CA SER A 829 -14.83 2.30 -27.26
C SER A 829 -15.14 3.80 -27.35
N PRO A 830 -14.11 4.67 -27.27
CA PRO A 830 -14.30 6.09 -27.44
C PRO A 830 -14.79 6.42 -28.86
N GLU A 831 -15.80 7.27 -28.99
CA GLU A 831 -16.44 7.61 -30.27
C GLU A 831 -15.79 8.85 -30.95
N GLY A 832 -14.92 9.58 -30.24
CA GLY A 832 -14.21 10.76 -30.74
C GLY A 832 -12.82 10.95 -30.14
N THR A 833 -12.06 11.95 -30.63
CA THR A 833 -10.67 12.22 -30.21
C THR A 833 -10.51 12.69 -28.77
N SER A 834 -11.59 13.16 -28.13
CA SER A 834 -11.63 13.60 -26.73
C SER A 834 -12.38 12.61 -25.82
N ASP A 835 -12.88 11.50 -26.36
CA ASP A 835 -13.64 10.51 -25.60
C ASP A 835 -12.69 9.45 -25.03
N ILE A 836 -13.03 8.89 -23.87
CA ILE A 836 -12.23 7.88 -23.17
C ILE A 836 -13.03 6.57 -23.14
N GLY A 837 -12.37 5.46 -23.46
CA GLY A 837 -13.02 4.15 -23.38
C GLY A 837 -13.52 3.83 -21.97
N THR A 838 -14.77 3.40 -21.86
CA THR A 838 -15.43 3.12 -20.57
C THR A 838 -15.82 1.66 -20.43
N TYR A 839 -15.83 1.17 -19.19
CA TYR A 839 -16.30 -0.17 -18.84
C TYR A 839 -17.66 -0.08 -18.17
N GLU A 840 -18.64 -0.81 -18.68
CA GLU A 840 -20.00 -0.88 -18.14
C GLU A 840 -20.28 -2.30 -17.63
N LEU A 841 -20.98 -2.43 -16.50
CA LEU A 841 -21.34 -3.73 -15.93
C LEU A 841 -22.36 -4.48 -16.81
N LYS A 842 -22.16 -5.78 -17.04
CA LYS A 842 -23.14 -6.63 -17.73
C LYS A 842 -24.42 -6.77 -16.90
N ASP A 843 -25.56 -6.86 -17.58
CA ASP A 843 -26.87 -6.89 -16.94
C ASP A 843 -27.06 -8.08 -15.97
N GLU A 844 -26.51 -9.25 -16.33
CA GLU A 844 -26.50 -10.47 -15.51
C GLU A 844 -25.69 -10.34 -14.21
N CYS A 845 -24.68 -9.46 -14.19
CA CYS A 845 -23.81 -9.28 -13.03
C CYS A 845 -24.46 -8.41 -11.93
N PHE A 846 -25.56 -7.69 -12.22
CA PHE A 846 -26.28 -6.92 -11.20
C PHE A 846 -26.91 -7.81 -10.12
N GLU A 847 -27.17 -9.09 -10.41
CA GLU A 847 -27.64 -10.05 -9.41
C GLU A 847 -26.58 -10.33 -8.32
N GLU A 848 -25.31 -10.05 -8.58
CA GLU A 848 -24.19 -10.24 -7.63
C GLU A 848 -23.95 -9.03 -6.73
N VAL A 849 -24.56 -7.88 -7.02
CA VAL A 849 -24.34 -6.63 -6.27
C VAL A 849 -24.99 -6.72 -4.89
N ASN A 850 -24.19 -6.51 -3.85
CA ASN A 850 -24.65 -6.35 -2.48
C ASN A 850 -24.76 -4.84 -2.15
N PRO A 851 -25.96 -4.29 -1.84
CA PRO A 851 -26.11 -2.90 -1.39
C PRO A 851 -25.28 -2.60 -0.14
N PHE A 852 -25.13 -3.58 0.75
CA PHE A 852 -24.35 -3.48 1.98
C PHE A 852 -22.88 -3.89 1.80
N TRP A 853 -22.35 -3.71 0.60
CA TRP A 853 -20.91 -3.87 0.38
C TRP A 853 -20.12 -2.96 1.31
N TYR A 854 -19.21 -3.55 2.09
CA TYR A 854 -18.60 -2.90 3.25
C TYR A 854 -17.58 -1.79 2.89
N HIS A 855 -17.27 -1.62 1.60
CA HIS A 855 -16.49 -0.49 1.07
C HIS A 855 -17.35 0.64 0.50
N TYR A 856 -18.67 0.50 0.43
CA TYR A 856 -19.53 1.61 0.05
C TYR A 856 -19.64 2.64 1.17
N THR A 857 -19.66 3.91 0.78
CA THR A 857 -20.12 4.99 1.66
C THR A 857 -21.63 4.94 1.77
N ARG A 858 -22.20 5.65 2.75
CA ARG A 858 -23.66 5.79 2.92
C ARG A 858 -24.33 6.22 1.61
N ASN A 859 -23.82 7.26 0.97
CA ASN A 859 -24.36 7.79 -0.29
C ASN A 859 -24.31 6.75 -1.42
N LYS A 860 -23.18 6.01 -1.54
CA LYS A 860 -23.04 4.95 -2.56
C LYS A 860 -24.02 3.80 -2.33
N ARG A 861 -24.29 3.43 -1.06
CA ARG A 861 -25.30 2.42 -0.72
C ARG A 861 -26.68 2.84 -1.19
N GLU A 862 -27.12 4.05 -0.82
CA GLU A 862 -28.43 4.58 -1.20
C GLU A 862 -28.58 4.64 -2.73
N GLU A 863 -27.53 5.06 -3.45
CA GLU A 863 -27.50 5.10 -4.91
C GLU A 863 -27.62 3.70 -5.54
N VAL A 864 -26.80 2.74 -5.09
CA VAL A 864 -26.82 1.36 -5.60
C VAL A 864 -28.16 0.69 -5.33
N GLU A 865 -28.75 0.91 -4.16
CA GLU A 865 -30.07 0.37 -3.83
C GLU A 865 -31.14 0.93 -4.78
N GLY A 866 -31.11 2.24 -5.05
CA GLY A 866 -31.99 2.87 -6.02
C GLY A 866 -31.79 2.36 -7.45
N ILE A 867 -30.56 1.99 -7.84
CA ILE A 867 -30.27 1.32 -9.12
C ILE A 867 -30.91 -0.07 -9.15
N LEU A 868 -30.70 -0.89 -8.12
CA LEU A 868 -31.19 -2.26 -8.06
C LEU A 868 -32.73 -2.31 -8.03
N ARG A 869 -33.39 -1.47 -7.23
CA ARG A 869 -34.87 -1.38 -7.19
C ARG A 869 -35.45 -1.00 -8.57
N ARG A 870 -34.87 0.00 -9.25
CA ARG A 870 -35.28 0.40 -10.61
C ARG A 870 -35.11 -0.73 -11.62
N ARG A 871 -34.05 -1.54 -11.49
CA ARG A 871 -33.82 -2.70 -12.36
C ARG A 871 -34.82 -3.83 -12.11
N LEU A 872 -35.09 -4.16 -10.84
CA LEU A 872 -36.09 -5.17 -10.48
C LEU A 872 -37.50 -4.78 -10.94
N LEU A 873 -37.88 -3.50 -10.83
CA LEU A 873 -39.15 -3.00 -11.33
C LEU A 873 -39.28 -3.13 -12.86
N LYS A 874 -38.17 -2.94 -13.60
CA LYS A 874 -38.15 -3.16 -15.05
C LYS A 874 -38.27 -4.64 -15.41
N GLN A 875 -37.69 -5.54 -14.62
CA GLN A 875 -37.75 -6.99 -14.86
C GLN A 875 -39.12 -7.57 -14.49
N ASN A 876 -39.74 -7.09 -13.40
CA ASN A 876 -41.05 -7.53 -12.92
C ASN A 876 -41.99 -6.34 -12.68
N PRO A 877 -42.59 -5.74 -13.74
CA PRO A 877 -43.47 -4.58 -13.61
C PRO A 877 -44.73 -4.82 -12.76
N THR A 878 -45.07 -6.08 -12.48
CA THR A 878 -46.23 -6.49 -11.67
C THR A 878 -46.00 -6.33 -10.16
N VAL A 879 -44.74 -6.17 -9.72
CA VAL A 879 -44.38 -5.96 -8.32
C VAL A 879 -43.95 -4.49 -8.15
N PRO A 880 -44.84 -3.60 -7.69
CA PRO A 880 -44.58 -2.15 -7.69
C PRO A 880 -43.47 -1.71 -6.72
N ASP A 881 -43.12 -2.53 -5.72
CA ASP A 881 -42.03 -2.27 -4.78
C ASP A 881 -41.27 -3.57 -4.45
N PRO A 882 -40.23 -3.92 -5.24
CA PRO A 882 -39.51 -5.18 -5.10
C PRO A 882 -38.59 -5.18 -3.87
N VAL A 883 -38.60 -6.27 -3.12
CA VAL A 883 -37.77 -6.46 -1.92
C VAL A 883 -36.40 -7.02 -2.29
N LEU A 884 -35.34 -6.32 -1.87
CA LEU A 884 -33.95 -6.78 -2.02
C LEU A 884 -33.61 -7.76 -0.90
N VAL A 885 -33.67 -9.06 -1.20
CA VAL A 885 -33.37 -10.13 -0.24
C VAL A 885 -31.85 -10.34 -0.12
N PRO A 886 -31.27 -10.34 1.09
CA PRO A 886 -29.85 -10.60 1.26
C PRO A 886 -29.49 -12.05 0.90
N LYS A 887 -28.24 -12.26 0.48
CA LYS A 887 -27.72 -13.60 0.18
C LYS A 887 -27.09 -14.23 1.43
N PRO A 888 -27.17 -15.56 1.58
CA PRO A 888 -26.49 -16.23 2.68
C PRO A 888 -24.95 -16.18 2.53
N LEU A 889 -24.24 -16.25 3.65
CA LEU A 889 -22.79 -16.30 3.79
C LEU A 889 -22.15 -17.52 3.11
N ASN A 890 -22.91 -18.61 2.92
CA ASN A 890 -22.46 -19.86 2.29
C ASN A 890 -21.18 -20.44 2.91
N VAL A 891 -21.12 -20.48 4.25
CA VAL A 891 -19.96 -21.01 4.97
C VAL A 891 -19.88 -22.53 4.83
N SER A 892 -18.66 -23.07 4.67
CA SER A 892 -18.45 -24.52 4.63
C SER A 892 -18.85 -25.17 5.97
N PRO A 893 -19.70 -26.21 5.99
CA PRO A 893 -20.14 -26.87 7.21
C PRO A 893 -19.02 -27.50 8.06
N SER A 894 -17.89 -27.86 7.45
CA SER A 894 -16.73 -28.42 8.17
C SER A 894 -15.63 -27.39 8.45
N GLY A 895 -15.77 -26.18 7.88
CA GLY A 895 -14.80 -25.11 7.97
C GLY A 895 -14.71 -24.50 9.38
N PRO A 896 -13.62 -23.78 9.68
CA PRO A 896 -13.40 -23.17 10.99
C PRO A 896 -14.45 -22.11 11.36
N PHE A 897 -15.14 -21.52 10.38
CA PHE A 897 -16.17 -20.49 10.57
C PHE A 897 -17.60 -21.03 10.52
N ALA A 898 -17.81 -22.36 10.46
CA ALA A 898 -19.14 -22.97 10.30
C ALA A 898 -20.16 -22.54 11.37
N VAL A 899 -19.69 -22.14 12.56
CA VAL A 899 -20.52 -21.68 13.67
C VAL A 899 -20.90 -20.19 13.58
N LEU A 900 -20.25 -19.39 12.72
CA LEU A 900 -20.49 -17.94 12.64
C LEU A 900 -21.99 -17.57 12.46
N PRO A 901 -22.78 -18.27 11.60
CA PRO A 901 -24.22 -18.01 11.47
C PRO A 901 -25.02 -18.20 12.77
N SER A 902 -24.53 -18.99 13.74
CA SER A 902 -25.21 -19.12 15.03
C SER A 902 -25.17 -17.83 15.86
N THR A 903 -24.42 -16.81 15.44
CA THR A 903 -24.48 -15.46 16.02
C THR A 903 -25.89 -14.87 15.93
N PHE A 904 -26.68 -15.25 14.93
CA PHE A 904 -28.10 -14.84 14.80
C PHE A 904 -29.02 -15.47 15.87
N GLU A 905 -28.51 -16.40 16.68
CA GLU A 905 -29.21 -16.98 17.84
C GLU A 905 -28.90 -16.23 19.15
N SER A 906 -28.05 -15.19 19.07
CA SER A 906 -27.69 -14.35 20.21
C SER A 906 -28.86 -13.49 20.68
N GLU A 907 -29.20 -13.59 21.97
CA GLU A 907 -30.19 -12.72 22.60
C GLU A 907 -29.74 -11.25 22.59
N ALA A 908 -28.43 -11.01 22.74
CA ALA A 908 -27.89 -9.65 22.64
C ALA A 908 -28.10 -9.06 21.23
N LEU A 909 -27.93 -9.84 20.17
CA LEU A 909 -28.19 -9.36 18.81
C LEU A 909 -29.69 -9.10 18.58
N LEU A 910 -30.56 -10.00 19.04
CA LEU A 910 -32.01 -9.82 18.95
C LEU A 910 -32.44 -8.54 19.67
N GLN A 911 -31.89 -8.28 20.85
CA GLN A 911 -32.15 -7.07 21.62
C GLN A 911 -31.70 -5.80 20.88
N VAL A 912 -30.55 -5.82 20.21
CA VAL A 912 -30.08 -4.72 19.36
C VAL A 912 -31.05 -4.47 18.21
N MET A 913 -31.51 -5.52 17.51
CA MET A 913 -32.49 -5.40 16.42
C MET A 913 -33.82 -4.81 16.93
N PHE A 914 -34.30 -5.26 18.10
CA PHE A 914 -35.52 -4.76 18.72
C PHE A 914 -35.41 -3.27 19.05
N TYR A 915 -34.39 -2.87 19.83
CA TYR A 915 -34.27 -1.49 20.31
C TYR A 915 -33.88 -0.51 19.21
N ALA A 916 -33.19 -0.96 18.15
CA ALA A 916 -32.97 -0.13 16.96
C ALA A 916 -34.29 0.36 16.35
N ILE A 917 -35.26 -0.56 16.17
CA ILE A 917 -36.56 -0.22 15.58
C ILE A 917 -37.44 0.51 16.59
N HIS A 918 -37.49 0.01 17.83
CA HIS A 918 -38.32 0.56 18.89
C HIS A 918 -37.96 2.03 19.20
N ASN A 919 -36.67 2.34 19.35
CA ASN A 919 -36.22 3.69 19.69
C ASN A 919 -36.47 4.69 18.55
N VAL A 920 -36.29 4.28 17.28
CA VAL A 920 -36.60 5.16 16.15
C VAL A 920 -38.10 5.47 16.11
N LEU A 921 -38.96 4.47 16.32
CA LEU A 921 -40.40 4.69 16.43
C LEU A 921 -40.75 5.63 17.59
N ALA A 922 -40.17 5.42 18.78
CA ALA A 922 -40.42 6.26 19.94
C ALA A 922 -39.97 7.72 19.72
N LEU A 923 -38.80 7.93 19.12
CA LEU A 923 -38.30 9.27 18.76
C LEU A 923 -39.20 9.93 17.72
N THR A 924 -39.66 9.17 16.71
CA THR A 924 -40.54 9.68 15.65
C THR A 924 -41.90 10.06 16.19
N ASP A 925 -42.51 9.20 17.03
CA ASP A 925 -43.79 9.45 17.70
C ASP A 925 -43.71 10.68 18.61
N GLY A 926 -42.58 10.87 19.31
CA GLY A 926 -42.36 11.98 20.24
C GLY A 926 -42.06 13.33 19.56
N ALA A 927 -41.28 13.34 18.48
CA ALA A 927 -40.85 14.56 17.78
C ALA A 927 -41.74 14.94 16.58
N GLY A 928 -42.57 14.02 16.09
CA GLY A 928 -43.40 14.20 14.89
C GLY A 928 -42.66 14.02 13.56
N SER A 929 -41.34 13.80 13.60
CA SER A 929 -40.49 13.49 12.45
C SER A 929 -39.41 12.47 12.84
N ALA A 930 -38.91 11.73 11.85
CA ALA A 930 -37.84 10.76 12.08
C ALA A 930 -36.53 11.48 12.48
N PRO A 931 -35.71 10.91 13.37
CA PRO A 931 -34.41 11.48 13.70
C PRO A 931 -33.45 11.47 12.50
N PRO A 932 -32.37 12.28 12.48
CA PRO A 932 -31.47 12.44 11.33
C PRO A 932 -30.89 11.15 10.73
N SER A 933 -30.65 10.13 11.56
CA SER A 933 -30.22 8.78 11.14
C SER A 933 -31.33 7.71 11.26
N GLY A 934 -32.57 8.10 11.54
CA GLY A 934 -33.68 7.18 11.78
C GLY A 934 -33.95 6.22 10.63
N GLU A 935 -34.01 6.72 9.39
CA GLU A 935 -34.21 5.86 8.21
C GLU A 935 -33.04 4.89 8.00
N ALA A 936 -31.80 5.37 8.17
CA ALA A 936 -30.62 4.53 8.02
C ALA A 936 -30.55 3.42 9.08
N ILE A 937 -30.93 3.73 10.33
CA ILE A 937 -31.05 2.75 11.42
C ILE A 937 -32.13 1.70 11.09
N LEU A 938 -33.30 2.12 10.61
CA LEU A 938 -34.37 1.19 10.24
C LEU A 938 -33.95 0.30 9.06
N ASP A 939 -33.37 0.88 8.01
CA ASP A 939 -32.88 0.13 6.86
C ASP A 939 -31.87 -0.96 7.26
N GLN A 940 -30.92 -0.61 8.13
CA GLN A 940 -29.91 -1.52 8.64
C GLN A 940 -30.46 -2.58 9.60
N ALA A 941 -31.33 -2.19 10.54
CA ALA A 941 -31.96 -3.11 11.47
C ALA A 941 -32.83 -4.13 10.73
N LEU A 942 -33.62 -3.70 9.75
CA LEU A 942 -34.41 -4.59 8.90
C LEU A 942 -33.51 -5.48 8.04
N HIS A 943 -32.39 -4.97 7.53
CA HIS A 943 -31.41 -5.81 6.82
C HIS A 943 -30.84 -6.92 7.71
N LEU A 944 -30.48 -6.61 8.96
CA LEU A 944 -30.03 -7.60 9.95
C LEU A 944 -31.10 -8.66 10.24
N VAL A 945 -32.37 -8.26 10.41
CA VAL A 945 -33.49 -9.20 10.59
C VAL A 945 -33.63 -10.11 9.38
N MET A 946 -33.53 -9.57 8.16
CA MET A 946 -33.58 -10.38 6.94
C MET A 946 -32.40 -11.35 6.84
N LEU A 947 -31.17 -10.93 7.18
CA LEU A 947 -30.01 -11.82 7.23
C LEU A 947 -30.24 -12.95 8.24
N ALA A 948 -30.78 -12.65 9.43
CA ALA A 948 -31.07 -13.65 10.45
C ALA A 948 -32.09 -14.70 9.97
N ILE A 949 -33.13 -14.26 9.25
CA ILE A 949 -34.13 -15.16 8.64
C ILE A 949 -33.51 -16.00 7.52
N VAL A 950 -32.64 -15.43 6.69
CA VAL A 950 -31.99 -16.18 5.60
C VAL A 950 -31.00 -17.22 6.13
N GLU A 951 -30.26 -16.90 7.20
CA GLU A 951 -29.21 -17.76 7.78
C GLU A 951 -29.74 -18.81 8.75
N ARG A 952 -30.63 -18.42 9.68
CA ARG A 952 -31.11 -19.27 10.79
C ARG A 952 -32.63 -19.16 10.97
N PRO A 953 -33.44 -19.41 9.92
CA PRO A 953 -34.88 -19.10 9.92
C PRO A 953 -35.63 -19.71 11.11
N SER A 954 -35.48 -21.02 11.34
CA SER A 954 -36.21 -21.72 12.40
C SER A 954 -35.88 -21.19 13.79
N ILE A 955 -34.59 -21.10 14.15
CA ILE A 955 -34.18 -20.76 15.52
C ILE A 955 -34.40 -19.26 15.77
N PHE A 956 -34.08 -18.42 14.80
CA PHE A 956 -34.25 -16.98 14.92
C PHE A 956 -35.73 -16.59 15.08
N CYS A 957 -36.63 -17.13 14.25
CA CYS A 957 -38.05 -16.82 14.34
C CYS A 957 -38.64 -17.24 15.69
N THR A 958 -38.30 -18.42 16.20
CA THR A 958 -38.70 -18.86 17.54
C THR A 958 -38.12 -17.97 18.64
N LEU A 959 -36.86 -17.55 18.53
CA LEU A 959 -36.26 -16.64 19.52
C LEU A 959 -36.98 -15.27 19.52
N ALA A 960 -37.26 -14.74 18.33
CA ALA A 960 -37.95 -13.47 18.13
C ALA A 960 -39.41 -13.47 18.61
N SER A 961 -40.06 -14.64 18.68
CA SER A 961 -41.42 -14.79 19.23
C SER A 961 -41.43 -15.00 20.74
N LEU A 962 -40.42 -15.69 21.30
CA LEU A 962 -40.35 -16.02 22.72
C LEU A 962 -39.77 -14.89 23.59
N ARG A 963 -38.76 -14.17 23.09
CA ARG A 963 -38.08 -13.12 23.87
C ARG A 963 -38.85 -11.81 23.79
N ALA A 964 -39.35 -11.38 24.95
CA ALA A 964 -40.04 -10.11 25.14
C ALA A 964 -39.16 -9.09 25.89
N PHE A 965 -39.23 -7.85 25.43
CA PHE A 965 -38.60 -6.65 25.95
C PHE A 965 -39.67 -5.70 26.52
N GLU A 966 -39.29 -4.51 26.98
CA GLU A 966 -40.21 -3.53 27.61
C GLU A 966 -41.05 -4.15 28.73
N GLU A 967 -40.38 -4.47 29.85
CA GLU A 967 -40.99 -5.18 31.01
C GLU A 967 -41.56 -6.56 30.68
N GLY A 968 -41.07 -7.19 29.60
CA GLY A 968 -41.49 -8.53 29.16
C GLY A 968 -42.84 -8.54 28.42
N LYS A 969 -43.24 -7.41 27.83
CA LYS A 969 -44.54 -7.24 27.17
C LYS A 969 -44.48 -7.23 25.64
N VAL A 970 -43.35 -6.84 25.06
CA VAL A 970 -43.25 -6.53 23.62
C VAL A 970 -42.12 -7.32 22.98
N THR A 971 -42.41 -8.10 21.94
CA THR A 971 -41.43 -8.91 21.19
C THR A 971 -40.96 -8.18 19.94
N LEU A 972 -39.94 -8.72 19.24
CA LEU A 972 -39.52 -8.18 17.94
C LEU A 972 -40.66 -8.21 16.92
N ILE A 973 -41.51 -9.25 16.94
CA ILE A 973 -42.69 -9.36 16.06
C ILE A 973 -43.65 -8.20 16.32
N ASP A 974 -43.90 -7.85 17.58
CA ASP A 974 -44.80 -6.74 17.94
C ASP A 974 -44.31 -5.40 17.36
N VAL A 975 -43.01 -5.12 17.49
CA VAL A 975 -42.42 -3.86 16.98
C VAL A 975 -42.41 -3.83 15.44
N LEU A 976 -42.18 -4.96 14.78
CA LEU A 976 -42.27 -5.06 13.31
C LEU A 976 -43.70 -4.82 12.81
N CYS A 977 -44.71 -5.38 13.49
CA CYS A 977 -46.12 -5.12 13.18
C CYS A 977 -46.50 -3.64 13.42
N LYS A 978 -46.00 -3.03 14.51
CA LYS A 978 -46.17 -1.58 14.75
C LYS A 978 -45.56 -0.77 13.61
N LEU A 979 -44.34 -1.09 13.18
CA LEU A 979 -43.69 -0.40 12.07
C LEU A 979 -44.43 -0.58 10.74
N GLU A 980 -44.98 -1.77 10.45
CA GLU A 980 -45.74 -2.05 9.21
C GLU A 980 -46.97 -1.15 9.07
N THR A 981 -47.60 -0.79 10.19
CA THR A 981 -48.81 0.05 10.24
C THR A 981 -48.52 1.54 10.48
N HIS A 982 -47.26 1.93 10.65
CA HIS A 982 -46.88 3.30 10.98
C HIS A 982 -46.96 4.23 9.77
N GLU A 983 -47.76 5.30 9.86
CA GLU A 983 -48.01 6.24 8.75
C GLU A 983 -46.75 6.95 8.23
N GLY A 984 -45.74 7.14 9.09
CA GLY A 984 -44.47 7.80 8.73
C GLY A 984 -43.49 6.95 7.92
N PHE A 985 -43.65 5.62 7.84
CA PHE A 985 -42.63 4.70 7.30
C PHE A 985 -43.15 3.79 6.17
N LYS A 986 -44.05 4.31 5.33
CA LYS A 986 -44.71 3.57 4.24
C LYS A 986 -43.76 2.93 3.23
N SER A 987 -42.56 3.51 3.05
CA SER A 987 -41.51 3.01 2.17
C SER A 987 -40.96 1.63 2.55
N TYR A 988 -41.17 1.19 3.81
CA TYR A 988 -40.72 -0.11 4.30
C TYR A 988 -41.78 -1.21 4.24
N LYS A 989 -43.01 -0.90 3.81
CA LYS A 989 -44.16 -1.80 3.89
C LYS A 989 -43.91 -3.14 3.17
N SER A 990 -43.36 -3.13 1.96
CA SER A 990 -43.12 -4.37 1.19
C SER A 990 -42.05 -5.24 1.84
N ARG A 991 -40.99 -4.60 2.38
CA ARG A 991 -39.90 -5.29 3.10
C ARG A 991 -40.40 -5.90 4.40
N LEU A 992 -41.20 -5.18 5.17
CA LEU A 992 -41.85 -5.67 6.39
C LEU A 992 -42.83 -6.79 6.10
N GLY A 993 -43.59 -6.67 5.01
CA GLY A 993 -44.47 -7.72 4.52
C GLY A 993 -43.69 -9.01 4.27
N TRP A 994 -42.58 -8.94 3.53
CA TRP A 994 -41.70 -10.08 3.31
C TRP A 994 -41.16 -10.67 4.62
N ILE A 995 -40.66 -9.84 5.54
CA ILE A 995 -40.14 -10.29 6.84
C ILE A 995 -41.22 -11.05 7.62
N LEU A 996 -42.40 -10.46 7.77
CA LEU A 996 -43.51 -11.04 8.54
C LEU A 996 -44.07 -12.29 7.86
N ASP A 997 -44.11 -12.34 6.53
CA ASP A 997 -44.51 -13.54 5.78
C ASP A 997 -43.53 -14.70 5.97
N GLN A 998 -42.21 -14.41 5.97
CA GLN A 998 -41.20 -15.42 6.30
C GLN A 998 -41.33 -15.88 7.75
N MET A 999 -41.48 -14.96 8.73
CA MET A 999 -41.68 -15.33 10.13
C MET A 999 -42.96 -16.15 10.34
N HIS A 1000 -44.05 -15.81 9.63
CA HIS A 1000 -45.31 -16.55 9.69
C HIS A 1000 -45.16 -18.02 9.23
N SER A 1001 -44.26 -18.30 8.28
CA SER A 1001 -44.00 -19.68 7.83
C SER A 1001 -43.40 -20.58 8.92
N TRP A 1002 -42.74 -20.00 9.93
CA TRP A 1002 -42.12 -20.72 11.05
C TRP A 1002 -42.91 -20.60 12.35
N GLU A 1003 -43.47 -19.41 12.64
CA GLU A 1003 -44.22 -19.08 13.86
C GLU A 1003 -45.62 -18.50 13.51
N PRO A 1004 -46.52 -19.28 12.89
CA PRO A 1004 -47.77 -18.76 12.31
C PRO A 1004 -48.69 -18.14 13.36
N ARG A 1005 -48.85 -18.81 14.51
CA ARG A 1005 -49.73 -18.37 15.60
C ARG A 1005 -49.29 -17.01 16.17
N GLU A 1006 -47.99 -16.86 16.41
CA GLU A 1006 -47.45 -15.66 17.06
C GLU A 1006 -47.56 -14.44 16.13
N VAL A 1007 -47.39 -14.63 14.82
CA VAL A 1007 -47.57 -13.57 13.83
C VAL A 1007 -49.05 -13.23 13.62
N GLU A 1008 -49.95 -14.22 13.51
CA GLU A 1008 -51.39 -13.98 13.32
C GLU A 1008 -52.03 -13.21 14.48
N ILE A 1009 -51.61 -13.50 15.72
CA ILE A 1009 -52.13 -12.80 16.91
C ILE A 1009 -51.75 -11.32 16.91
N ARG A 1010 -50.58 -10.97 16.35
CA ARG A 1010 -49.99 -9.62 16.44
C ARG A 1010 -50.17 -8.78 15.17
N ARG A 1011 -50.20 -9.39 14.00
CA ARG A 1011 -50.29 -8.72 12.70
C ARG A 1011 -51.74 -8.50 12.30
N VAL A 1012 -52.16 -7.24 12.26
CA VAL A 1012 -53.52 -6.87 11.85
C VAL A 1012 -53.63 -6.84 10.32
N VAL A 1013 -54.21 -7.89 9.72
CA VAL A 1013 -54.45 -7.95 8.27
C VAL A 1013 -55.62 -7.02 7.90
N SER A 1014 -55.35 -5.93 7.18
CA SER A 1014 -56.41 -5.14 6.54
C SER A 1014 -57.06 -5.98 5.42
N GLY A 1015 -58.33 -6.34 5.61
CA GLY A 1015 -59.01 -7.42 4.90
C GLY A 1015 -59.15 -7.27 3.38
N SER A 1016 -58.84 -8.36 2.69
CA SER A 1016 -59.49 -8.76 1.44
C SER A 1016 -60.96 -9.09 1.72
N HIS A 1017 -61.87 -8.20 1.34
CA HIS A 1017 -63.31 -8.50 1.18
C HIS A 1017 -63.71 -8.21 -0.27
N GLY A 1018 -63.34 -9.14 -1.16
CA GLY A 1018 -63.94 -9.26 -2.48
C GLY A 1018 -65.07 -10.27 -2.41
N THR A 1019 -66.29 -9.82 -2.07
CA THR A 1019 -67.51 -10.57 -2.35
C THR A 1019 -68.31 -9.85 -3.41
N ASN A 1020 -68.43 -10.53 -4.54
CA ASN A 1020 -69.32 -10.26 -5.66
C ASN A 1020 -70.69 -9.73 -5.23
N GLN A 1021 -71.09 -8.59 -5.78
CA GLN A 1021 -72.48 -8.37 -6.19
C GLN A 1021 -72.53 -7.59 -7.51
N ASN A 1022 -72.93 -8.32 -8.55
CA ASN A 1022 -73.49 -7.79 -9.78
C ASN A 1022 -74.72 -6.92 -9.47
N ASN A 1023 -74.79 -5.73 -10.05
CA ASN A 1023 -75.98 -5.34 -10.81
C ASN A 1023 -75.68 -4.19 -11.76
N GLY A 1024 -75.97 -4.41 -13.04
CA GLY A 1024 -75.85 -3.44 -14.11
C GLY A 1024 -76.97 -2.40 -14.13
N GLY A 1025 -76.72 -1.31 -14.84
CA GLY A 1025 -77.70 -0.26 -15.09
C GLY A 1025 -77.09 0.90 -15.89
N THR A 1026 -77.49 0.96 -17.16
CA THR A 1026 -77.20 1.90 -18.25
C THR A 1026 -77.45 3.40 -17.99
N LEU A 1027 -76.52 4.21 -18.54
CA LEU A 1027 -76.68 5.43 -19.38
C LEU A 1027 -77.29 6.76 -18.87
N ASP A 1028 -76.75 7.81 -19.50
CA ASP A 1028 -77.10 9.24 -19.57
C ASP A 1028 -76.82 10.09 -18.32
N GLY A 1029 -76.20 11.27 -18.37
CA GLY A 1029 -75.89 12.21 -19.44
C GLY A 1029 -76.10 13.64 -18.88
N ALA A 1030 -75.25 14.59 -19.28
CA ALA A 1030 -75.38 16.04 -19.12
C ALA A 1030 -74.91 16.72 -17.79
N THR A 1031 -73.66 17.19 -17.85
CA THR A 1031 -73.22 18.60 -17.67
C THR A 1031 -73.74 19.43 -16.48
N GLY A 1032 -72.81 19.79 -15.60
CA GLY A 1032 -72.87 20.97 -14.73
C GLY A 1032 -71.50 21.26 -14.13
N ALA A 1033 -70.84 22.31 -14.63
CA ALA A 1033 -69.45 22.64 -14.36
C ALA A 1033 -69.18 23.12 -12.92
N VAL A 1034 -68.16 22.54 -12.28
CA VAL A 1034 -67.26 23.23 -11.33
C VAL A 1034 -65.84 22.65 -11.50
N PRO A 1035 -65.01 23.14 -12.45
CA PRO A 1035 -63.57 23.20 -12.22
C PRO A 1035 -63.36 24.39 -11.26
N ASP A 1036 -62.59 24.30 -10.18
CA ASP A 1036 -61.22 24.87 -10.20
C ASP A 1036 -60.65 24.95 -8.76
N LEU A 1037 -60.80 23.88 -7.97
CA LEU A 1037 -60.27 23.82 -6.60
C LEU A 1037 -59.33 22.65 -6.38
N GLU A 1038 -59.59 21.51 -7.01
CA GLU A 1038 -58.78 20.31 -6.85
C GLU A 1038 -57.53 20.36 -7.74
N GLN A 1039 -57.64 20.85 -8.97
CA GLN A 1039 -56.50 21.07 -9.85
C GLN A 1039 -55.60 22.22 -9.36
N ALA A 1040 -56.19 23.29 -8.80
CA ALA A 1040 -55.47 24.37 -8.15
C ALA A 1040 -54.72 23.89 -6.89
N LYS A 1041 -55.33 23.03 -6.05
CA LYS A 1041 -54.65 22.39 -4.90
C LYS A 1041 -53.56 21.43 -5.32
N LYS A 1042 -53.75 20.67 -6.40
CA LYS A 1042 -52.74 19.73 -6.93
C LYS A 1042 -51.56 20.45 -7.57
N ASN A 1043 -51.81 21.56 -8.27
CA ASN A 1043 -50.78 22.43 -8.84
C ASN A 1043 -50.06 23.23 -7.74
N ALA A 1044 -50.76 23.70 -6.70
CA ALA A 1044 -50.14 24.37 -5.55
C ALA A 1044 -49.34 23.39 -4.67
N ALA A 1045 -49.78 22.15 -4.51
CA ALA A 1045 -49.04 21.10 -3.82
C ALA A 1045 -47.81 20.67 -4.62
N LYS A 1046 -47.93 20.53 -5.95
CA LYS A 1046 -46.79 20.24 -6.84
C LYS A 1046 -45.81 21.41 -6.89
N ALA A 1047 -46.29 22.66 -6.91
CA ALA A 1047 -45.44 23.84 -6.83
C ALA A 1047 -44.76 23.98 -5.47
N ARG A 1048 -45.43 23.63 -4.35
CA ARG A 1048 -44.81 23.52 -3.03
C ARG A 1048 -43.79 22.37 -2.97
N GLN A 1049 -44.09 21.23 -3.57
CA GLN A 1049 -43.16 20.09 -3.63
C GLN A 1049 -41.94 20.41 -4.51
N GLU A 1050 -42.12 21.14 -5.61
CA GLU A 1050 -41.03 21.64 -6.46
C GLU A 1050 -40.26 22.79 -5.80
N ALA A 1051 -40.91 23.63 -4.99
CA ALA A 1051 -40.26 24.67 -4.21
C ALA A 1051 -39.46 24.07 -3.04
N ILE A 1052 -40.02 23.09 -2.33
CA ILE A 1052 -39.32 22.33 -1.29
C ILE A 1052 -38.21 21.48 -1.91
N MET A 1053 -38.39 20.88 -3.08
CA MET A 1053 -37.29 20.22 -3.79
C MET A 1053 -36.23 21.19 -4.31
N ARG A 1054 -36.60 22.40 -4.76
CA ARG A 1054 -35.59 23.44 -5.08
C ARG A 1054 -34.88 23.92 -3.84
N GLN A 1055 -35.57 24.07 -2.72
CA GLN A 1055 -35.01 24.50 -1.45
C GLN A 1055 -34.13 23.40 -0.85
N MET A 1056 -34.54 22.13 -0.91
CA MET A 1056 -33.73 20.97 -0.52
C MET A 1056 -32.58 20.73 -1.48
N LYS A 1057 -32.71 21.04 -2.77
CA LYS A 1057 -31.61 20.95 -3.74
C LYS A 1057 -30.66 22.14 -3.62
N ALA A 1058 -31.14 23.33 -3.25
CA ALA A 1058 -30.33 24.49 -2.92
C ALA A 1058 -29.65 24.31 -1.56
N GLN A 1059 -30.33 23.73 -0.58
CA GLN A 1059 -29.76 23.33 0.70
C GLN A 1059 -28.80 22.15 0.53
N GLN A 1060 -29.09 21.15 -0.31
CA GLN A 1060 -28.12 20.10 -0.64
C GLN A 1060 -26.96 20.64 -1.47
N ALA A 1061 -27.16 21.65 -2.31
CA ALA A 1061 -26.06 22.31 -3.02
C ALA A 1061 -25.19 23.11 -2.04
N SER A 1062 -25.78 23.86 -1.11
CA SER A 1062 -25.04 24.58 -0.06
C SER A 1062 -24.43 23.65 1.00
N PHE A 1063 -25.04 22.48 1.24
CA PHE A 1063 -24.55 21.44 2.15
C PHE A 1063 -23.56 20.48 1.48
N ALA A 1064 -23.59 20.37 0.14
CA ALA A 1064 -22.56 19.72 -0.67
C ALA A 1064 -21.35 20.63 -0.85
N PHE A 1065 -21.54 21.94 -1.01
CA PHE A 1065 -20.47 22.93 -0.92
C PHE A 1065 -19.75 22.83 0.45
N SER A 1066 -20.48 22.75 1.57
CA SER A 1066 -19.84 22.71 2.89
C SER A 1066 -19.33 21.35 3.39
N ASN A 1067 -19.76 20.21 2.82
CA ASN A 1067 -19.28 18.87 3.24
C ASN A 1067 -18.54 18.07 2.14
N PHE A 1068 -18.50 18.55 0.90
CA PHE A 1068 -17.87 17.84 -0.21
C PHE A 1068 -16.87 18.67 -1.04
N GLU A 1069 -16.64 19.95 -0.72
CA GLU A 1069 -15.48 20.69 -1.22
C GLU A 1069 -14.23 20.37 -0.39
N ASP A 1070 -13.69 19.19 -0.65
CA ASP A 1070 -12.25 18.93 -0.67
C ASP A 1070 -11.91 18.01 -1.87
N MET A 1071 -12.75 18.02 -2.92
CA MET A 1071 -12.45 17.49 -4.25
C MET A 1071 -13.00 18.42 -5.33
N GLU A 1072 -12.10 19.26 -5.86
CA GLU A 1072 -12.16 20.18 -7.02
C GLU A 1072 -12.29 21.70 -6.68
N ASP A 1073 -11.35 22.50 -7.23
CA ASP A 1073 -11.11 23.95 -7.07
C ASP A 1073 -12.10 24.89 -7.82
N ASP A 1074 -12.08 26.16 -7.39
CA ASP A 1074 -12.51 27.47 -7.98
C ASP A 1074 -13.89 28.12 -7.60
N ASP A 1075 -13.76 29.18 -6.77
CA ASP A 1075 -14.51 30.42 -6.46
C ASP A 1075 -15.95 30.72 -7.00
N GLU A 1076 -16.84 31.25 -6.13
CA GLU A 1076 -17.28 32.67 -6.06
C GLU A 1076 -18.53 32.88 -5.14
N ASP A 1077 -18.46 33.93 -4.31
CA ASP A 1077 -19.45 34.38 -3.32
C ASP A 1077 -20.81 34.83 -3.90
N GLN A 1078 -21.89 34.69 -3.11
CA GLN A 1078 -23.08 35.55 -3.23
C GLN A 1078 -23.93 35.58 -1.94
N ASP A 1079 -23.89 36.73 -1.26
CA ASP A 1079 -24.75 37.11 -0.14
C ASP A 1079 -26.22 37.34 -0.57
N MET A 1080 -27.16 36.90 0.27
CA MET A 1080 -28.54 37.40 0.26
C MET A 1080 -29.05 37.59 1.68
N GLU A 1081 -29.19 38.86 2.06
CA GLU A 1081 -29.79 39.37 3.30
C GLU A 1081 -31.27 38.96 3.42
N ASN A 1082 -31.72 38.59 4.63
CA ASN A 1082 -33.04 38.99 5.08
C ASN A 1082 -33.14 39.08 6.62
N GLU A 1083 -33.79 40.15 7.06
CA GLU A 1083 -33.87 40.64 8.44
C GLU A 1083 -34.95 39.92 9.28
N GLY A 1084 -34.66 39.77 10.58
CA GLY A 1084 -35.63 40.06 11.65
C GLY A 1084 -36.05 38.91 12.56
N GLU A 1085 -35.28 38.68 13.63
CA GLU A 1085 -35.72 38.49 15.03
C GLU A 1085 -34.46 38.53 15.93
N GLU A 1086 -34.55 38.98 17.18
CA GLU A 1086 -33.40 39.23 18.09
C GLU A 1086 -32.63 37.93 18.43
N GLU A 1087 -31.72 37.53 17.54
CA GLU A 1087 -30.83 36.38 17.70
C GLU A 1087 -29.51 36.80 18.38
N GLU A 1088 -28.94 35.90 19.19
CA GLU A 1088 -27.55 36.01 19.62
C GLU A 1088 -26.68 36.26 18.37
N VAL A 1089 -25.83 37.28 18.40
CA VAL A 1089 -24.97 37.62 17.25
C VAL A 1089 -24.04 36.43 16.97
N SER A 1090 -24.42 35.64 15.98
CA SER A 1090 -23.56 34.65 15.34
C SER A 1090 -22.61 35.37 14.39
N TYR A 1091 -21.33 35.04 14.50
CA TYR A 1091 -20.26 35.48 13.61
C TYR A 1091 -19.96 34.42 12.53
N GLY A 1092 -20.94 33.54 12.25
CA GLY A 1092 -20.79 32.37 11.38
C GLY A 1092 -20.37 31.12 12.15
N THR A 1093 -20.22 30.00 11.46
CA THR A 1093 -19.70 28.76 12.05
C THR A 1093 -18.19 28.70 11.94
N CYS A 1094 -17.53 28.10 12.93
CA CYS A 1094 -16.10 27.83 12.84
C CYS A 1094 -15.82 26.93 11.63
N ILE A 1095 -14.95 27.34 10.71
CA ILE A 1095 -14.57 26.55 9.52
C ILE A 1095 -14.08 25.13 9.88
N VAL A 1096 -13.51 24.96 11.09
CA VAL A 1096 -12.95 23.68 11.55
C VAL A 1096 -13.99 22.80 12.27
N CYS A 1097 -14.66 23.30 13.32
CA CYS A 1097 -15.60 22.50 14.11
C CYS A 1097 -17.09 22.71 13.78
N GLN A 1098 -17.41 23.68 12.94
CA GLN A 1098 -18.78 24.08 12.60
C GLN A 1098 -19.64 24.49 13.83
N GLU A 1099 -19.01 24.76 14.99
CA GLU A 1099 -19.68 25.38 16.12
C GLU A 1099 -20.01 26.84 15.78
N ASP A 1100 -21.20 27.28 16.19
CA ASP A 1100 -21.66 28.65 16.03
C ASP A 1100 -20.77 29.62 16.84
N LEU A 1101 -20.18 30.60 16.17
CA LEU A 1101 -19.29 31.57 16.79
C LEU A 1101 -20.14 32.69 17.36
N ASN A 1102 -20.14 32.88 18.67
CA ASN A 1102 -20.84 34.00 19.30
C ASN A 1102 -19.95 34.66 20.37
N ALA A 1103 -20.43 35.77 20.95
CA ALA A 1103 -19.67 36.56 21.92
C ALA A 1103 -19.35 35.80 23.24
N SER A 1104 -19.86 34.59 23.44
CA SER A 1104 -19.64 33.80 24.66
C SER A 1104 -18.26 33.11 24.70
N LYS A 1105 -17.57 32.98 23.57
CA LYS A 1105 -16.25 32.32 23.47
C LYS A 1105 -15.29 33.15 22.61
N ALA A 1106 -14.01 33.16 22.99
CA ALA A 1106 -12.98 33.72 22.13
C ALA A 1106 -12.81 32.83 20.88
N PHE A 1107 -12.82 33.44 19.70
CA PHE A 1107 -12.54 32.79 18.43
C PHE A 1107 -11.50 33.60 17.65
N GLY A 1108 -10.80 32.96 16.70
CA GLY A 1108 -9.73 33.57 15.92
C GLY A 1108 -9.83 33.19 14.44
N MET A 1109 -9.20 34.00 13.58
CA MET A 1109 -9.12 33.79 12.13
C MET A 1109 -7.75 33.21 11.77
N LEU A 1110 -7.70 32.29 10.79
CA LEU A 1110 -6.44 31.80 10.25
C LEU A 1110 -5.71 32.94 9.52
N GLY A 1111 -4.52 33.29 10.00
CA GLY A 1111 -3.64 34.25 9.35
C GLY A 1111 -2.41 33.54 8.81
N MET A 1112 -2.23 33.53 7.49
CA MET A 1112 -0.98 33.06 6.89
C MET A 1112 0.10 34.13 7.06
N VAL A 1113 1.07 33.88 7.94
CA VAL A 1113 2.24 34.74 8.12
C VAL A 1113 3.38 34.15 7.30
N GLN A 1114 3.58 34.64 6.08
CA GLN A 1114 4.78 34.33 5.29
C GLN A 1114 5.89 35.33 5.62
N PRO A 1115 7.06 34.88 6.11
CA PRO A 1115 8.25 35.72 6.11
C PRO A 1115 8.73 35.87 4.66
N THR A 1116 8.69 37.09 4.12
CA THR A 1116 9.32 37.40 2.84
C THR A 1116 10.85 37.36 2.97
N PRO A 1117 11.58 36.69 2.07
CA PRO A 1117 13.03 36.74 2.05
C PRO A 1117 13.48 37.98 1.25
N GLU A 1118 13.44 39.16 1.88
CA GLU A 1118 14.21 40.31 1.39
C GLU A 1118 15.19 40.78 2.46
N SER A 1119 16.44 40.33 2.30
CA SER A 1119 17.61 40.93 2.94
C SER A 1119 17.90 42.28 2.28
N MET A 1120 17.63 43.38 2.98
CA MET A 1120 18.37 44.62 2.78
C MET A 1120 18.84 45.17 4.13
N ASP A 1121 20.16 45.13 4.30
CA ASP A 1121 20.94 45.79 5.32
C ASP A 1121 20.44 47.20 5.64
N ARG A 1122 20.02 47.44 6.89
CA ARG A 1122 20.34 48.67 7.63
C ARG A 1122 20.49 48.41 9.13
N LEU A 1123 21.74 48.52 9.58
CA LEU A 1123 22.17 48.66 10.97
C LEU A 1123 21.38 49.76 11.73
N SER A 1124 20.80 49.43 12.90
CA SER A 1124 20.79 50.24 14.16
C SER A 1124 19.81 49.67 15.22
N PRO A 1125 19.98 49.98 16.53
CA PRO A 1125 19.84 49.00 17.61
C PRO A 1125 18.45 48.90 18.25
N VAL A 1126 18.22 47.73 18.86
CA VAL A 1126 17.08 47.34 19.71
C VAL A 1126 16.76 48.37 20.80
N PRO A 1127 15.47 48.63 21.05
CA PRO A 1127 14.94 48.81 22.40
C PRO A 1127 13.91 47.74 22.78
N GLN A 1128 13.84 47.52 24.09
CA GLN A 1128 13.09 46.53 24.89
C GLN A 1128 11.55 46.54 24.76
N PRO A 1129 10.83 45.55 25.34
CA PRO A 1129 9.50 45.13 24.90
C PRO A 1129 8.39 46.03 25.48
N SER A 1130 7.46 46.46 24.63
CA SER A 1130 6.23 47.15 25.04
C SER A 1130 5.00 46.32 24.66
N VAL A 1131 4.35 45.80 25.70
CA VAL A 1131 2.89 45.64 25.89
C VAL A 1131 2.03 45.66 24.62
N ILE A 1132 1.43 44.51 24.32
CA ILE A 1132 0.39 44.35 23.29
C ILE A 1132 -0.84 45.18 23.72
N SER A 1133 -1.06 46.32 23.06
CA SER A 1133 -2.30 47.09 23.14
C SER A 1133 -3.27 46.64 22.05
N ALA A 1134 -4.53 46.50 22.43
CA ALA A 1134 -5.67 46.12 21.60
C ALA A 1134 -5.78 46.89 20.26
N PHE A 1135 -6.15 46.16 19.20
CA PHE A 1135 -6.70 46.66 17.94
C PHE A 1135 -8.23 46.49 17.96
N PRO A 1136 -9.01 47.30 17.21
CA PRO A 1136 -8.60 48.10 16.05
C PRO A 1136 -8.67 49.64 16.25
N PRO A 1137 -7.98 50.44 15.40
CA PRO A 1137 -8.19 51.87 15.33
C PRO A 1137 -9.43 52.20 14.50
N ALA A 1138 -10.14 53.26 14.91
CA ALA A 1138 -11.23 53.86 14.15
C ALA A 1138 -10.69 54.50 12.86
N ASN A 1139 -11.42 54.33 11.75
CA ASN A 1139 -11.30 55.00 10.44
C ASN A 1139 -10.63 54.20 9.29
N ALA A 1140 -11.06 52.96 9.06
CA ALA A 1140 -10.61 52.15 7.91
C ALA A 1140 -11.39 52.38 6.59
N GLU A 1141 -12.40 53.25 6.56
CA GLU A 1141 -13.26 53.47 5.38
C GLU A 1141 -12.69 54.45 4.33
N ALA A 1142 -11.46 54.96 4.49
CA ALA A 1142 -10.93 56.03 3.63
C ALA A 1142 -9.80 55.62 2.67
N LEU A 1143 -9.50 54.32 2.51
CA LEU A 1143 -8.39 53.87 1.65
C LEU A 1143 -8.82 53.08 0.41
N ASP A 1144 -10.10 52.76 0.25
CA ASP A 1144 -10.57 51.87 -0.83
C ASP A 1144 -10.82 52.58 -2.18
N ALA A 1145 -10.77 53.91 -2.22
CA ALA A 1145 -11.12 54.68 -3.41
C ALA A 1145 -9.95 54.97 -4.39
N THR A 1146 -8.75 54.44 -4.17
CA THR A 1146 -7.58 54.75 -5.04
C THR A 1146 -6.79 53.56 -5.59
N ALA A 1147 -7.25 52.32 -5.36
CA ALA A 1147 -6.59 51.12 -5.90
C ALA A 1147 -7.25 50.50 -7.15
N GLN A 1148 -8.46 50.94 -7.55
CA GLN A 1148 -9.18 50.37 -8.71
C GLN A 1148 -8.75 50.90 -10.10
N ALA A 1149 -7.62 51.59 -10.21
CA ALA A 1149 -7.17 52.14 -11.50
C ALA A 1149 -5.67 51.94 -11.74
N LYS A 1150 -5.21 50.67 -11.78
CA LYS A 1150 -4.01 50.21 -12.50
C LYS A 1150 -3.77 48.71 -12.23
N MET A 1151 -4.36 47.84 -13.03
CA MET A 1151 -3.79 46.53 -13.38
C MET A 1151 -4.64 45.86 -14.47
N VAL A 1152 -4.56 46.41 -15.68
CA VAL A 1152 -4.77 45.64 -16.91
C VAL A 1152 -3.37 45.46 -17.50
N THR A 1153 -3.02 44.23 -17.85
CA THR A 1153 -1.74 43.73 -18.41
C THR A 1153 -0.66 43.33 -17.40
N ALA A 1154 -0.62 42.04 -17.06
CA ALA A 1154 0.58 41.18 -17.03
C ALA A 1154 0.17 39.78 -16.57
N GLY A 1155 0.35 38.78 -17.42
CA GLY A 1155 0.15 37.37 -17.06
C GLY A 1155 1.24 36.89 -16.11
N GLY A 1156 0.85 36.13 -15.10
CA GLY A 1156 1.74 35.59 -14.07
C GLY A 1156 1.14 34.36 -13.40
N VAL A 1157 1.62 33.20 -13.85
CA VAL A 1157 1.78 31.89 -13.20
C VAL A 1157 1.35 31.81 -11.72
N SER A 1158 0.35 30.99 -11.41
CA SER A 1158 0.09 30.51 -10.04
C SER A 1158 1.06 29.36 -9.70
N GLN A 1159 1.67 29.44 -8.52
CA GLN A 1159 2.44 28.35 -7.93
C GLN A 1159 1.48 27.46 -7.13
N SER A 1160 1.22 26.24 -7.61
CA SER A 1160 0.52 25.20 -6.83
C SER A 1160 1.48 24.59 -5.80
N TYR A 1161 1.02 24.48 -4.56
CA TYR A 1161 1.66 23.66 -3.53
C TYR A 1161 1.19 22.21 -3.69
N ASP A 1162 1.64 21.55 -4.76
CA ASP A 1162 1.43 20.11 -4.97
C ASP A 1162 2.44 19.30 -4.16
N GLY A 1163 2.08 19.03 -2.91
CA GLY A 1163 2.85 18.21 -1.96
C GLY A 1163 2.82 16.70 -2.24
N PHE A 1164 2.58 16.24 -3.46
CA PHE A 1164 2.77 14.84 -3.88
C PHE A 1164 3.09 14.79 -5.39
N PRO A 1165 4.35 14.54 -5.81
CA PRO A 1165 4.58 14.19 -7.19
C PRO A 1165 4.01 12.79 -7.45
N ASN A 1166 2.89 12.72 -8.17
CA ASN A 1166 2.40 11.52 -8.89
C ASN A 1166 3.35 11.12 -10.05
N GLN A 1167 4.65 11.39 -9.94
CA GLN A 1167 5.65 11.01 -10.92
C GLN A 1167 6.08 9.55 -10.72
N SER A 1168 5.14 8.65 -10.93
CA SER A 1168 5.41 7.35 -11.52
C SER A 1168 4.08 6.82 -12.02
N PHE A 1169 4.04 6.42 -13.30
CA PHE A 1169 2.93 5.79 -14.04
C PHE A 1169 2.04 6.64 -14.96
N GLN A 1170 2.03 7.97 -14.91
CA GLN A 1170 1.07 8.73 -15.74
C GLN A 1170 1.52 9.00 -17.20
N TYR A 1171 2.81 8.87 -17.55
CA TYR A 1171 3.31 9.30 -18.88
C TYR A 1171 3.46 8.19 -19.94
N VAL A 1172 2.96 6.96 -19.69
CA VAL A 1172 3.37 5.78 -20.47
C VAL A 1172 2.28 5.18 -21.38
N ARG A 1173 1.01 5.61 -21.33
CA ARG A 1173 -0.04 5.03 -22.20
C ARG A 1173 -0.40 5.85 -23.45
N ASP A 1174 -0.14 7.16 -23.49
CA ASP A 1174 -0.61 8.00 -24.60
C ASP A 1174 0.26 7.95 -25.88
N ILE A 1175 1.44 7.33 -25.84
CA ILE A 1175 2.31 7.20 -27.03
C ILE A 1175 2.04 5.90 -27.83
N ALA A 1176 1.30 4.94 -27.27
CA ALA A 1176 0.97 3.69 -27.98
C ALA A 1176 -0.25 3.81 -28.93
N HIS A 1177 -1.13 4.79 -28.73
CA HIS A 1177 -2.37 4.91 -29.51
C HIS A 1177 -2.27 5.75 -30.80
N LYS A 1178 -1.11 6.36 -31.11
CA LYS A 1178 -0.89 7.15 -32.34
C LYS A 1178 -0.08 6.46 -33.45
N ARG A 1179 0.15 5.14 -33.35
CA ARG A 1179 0.84 4.35 -34.41
C ARG A 1179 0.10 3.06 -34.81
N GLN A 1180 -1.22 3.09 -34.83
CA GLN A 1180 -2.05 1.95 -35.28
C GLN A 1180 -3.01 2.27 -36.44
N GLU A 1181 -2.76 3.31 -37.24
CA GLU A 1181 -3.49 3.54 -38.49
C GLU A 1181 -2.56 3.66 -39.68
N THR A 1182 -2.16 2.52 -40.23
CA THR A 1182 -2.30 2.17 -41.66
C THR A 1182 -1.64 0.81 -41.87
N ILE A 1183 -2.44 -0.21 -42.23
CA ILE A 1183 -2.14 -1.23 -43.24
C ILE A 1183 -3.42 -2.06 -43.41
N GLN A 1184 -4.11 -1.80 -44.51
CA GLN A 1184 -5.20 -2.63 -45.02
C GLN A 1184 -4.69 -4.03 -45.34
N ARG A 1185 -5.46 -5.06 -44.95
CA ARG A 1185 -5.35 -6.41 -45.50
C ARG A 1185 -5.72 -6.40 -47.00
N PRO A 1186 -5.13 -7.30 -47.80
CA PRO A 1186 -5.98 -8.02 -48.74
C PRO A 1186 -5.76 -9.53 -48.75
N SER A 1187 -6.86 -10.20 -49.06
CA SER A 1187 -7.07 -11.63 -49.23
C SER A 1187 -6.42 -12.22 -50.49
N ARG A 1188 -6.19 -13.54 -50.44
CA ARG A 1188 -5.69 -14.42 -51.51
C ARG A 1188 -6.38 -14.27 -52.88
N GLY A 1189 -5.60 -14.38 -53.96
CA GLY A 1189 -6.09 -14.59 -55.34
C GLY A 1189 -4.94 -14.75 -56.35
N ARG A 1190 -5.10 -15.65 -57.33
CA ARG A 1190 -4.08 -16.20 -58.24
C ARG A 1190 -3.63 -15.28 -59.41
N SER A 1191 -2.44 -15.60 -59.91
CA SER A 1191 -1.96 -15.64 -61.31
C SER A 1191 -1.42 -14.39 -62.05
N THR A 1192 -0.30 -14.66 -62.75
CA THR A 1192 0.24 -14.10 -64.01
C THR A 1192 0.89 -12.70 -64.07
N SER A 1193 2.23 -12.74 -64.20
CA SER A 1193 3.05 -12.21 -65.32
C SER A 1193 3.31 -10.69 -65.49
N VAL A 1194 4.62 -10.39 -65.64
CA VAL A 1194 5.26 -9.46 -66.62
C VAL A 1194 5.56 -7.99 -66.20
N HIS A 1195 6.89 -7.75 -66.11
CA HIS A 1195 7.73 -6.61 -66.55
C HIS A 1195 7.66 -5.20 -65.95
N CYS A 1196 8.89 -4.68 -65.74
CA CYS A 1196 9.39 -3.30 -65.92
C CYS A 1196 8.77 -2.17 -65.08
N ALA A 1197 9.47 -1.11 -64.68
CA ALA A 1197 10.87 -0.68 -64.66
C ALA A 1197 10.85 0.75 -64.07
N ARG A 1198 11.97 1.17 -63.43
CA ARG A 1198 12.47 2.58 -63.37
C ARG A 1198 11.57 3.61 -62.61
N VAL A 1199 12.02 4.70 -61.98
CA VAL A 1199 13.29 5.43 -61.78
C VAL A 1199 12.96 6.65 -60.89
N TRP A 1200 13.87 7.01 -59.96
CA TRP A 1200 14.20 8.35 -59.39
C TRP A 1200 13.10 9.19 -58.71
N GLY A 1201 13.34 10.05 -57.72
CA GLY A 1201 14.55 10.56 -57.05
C GLY A 1201 14.20 11.79 -56.18
N MET A 1202 15.19 12.28 -55.41
CA MET A 1202 15.31 13.63 -54.79
C MET A 1202 14.36 14.00 -53.63
N SER A 1203 14.85 14.13 -52.39
CA SER A 1203 15.60 15.24 -51.73
C SER A 1203 14.76 16.50 -51.44
N TYR A 1204 14.54 16.85 -50.17
CA TYR A 1204 15.23 17.93 -49.44
C TYR A 1204 14.62 18.14 -48.04
N SER A 1205 15.49 18.68 -47.18
CA SER A 1205 15.34 19.15 -45.80
C SER A 1205 14.09 19.97 -45.46
N GLN A 1206 13.56 19.76 -44.25
CA GLN A 1206 13.75 20.66 -43.10
C GLN A 1206 13.62 19.86 -41.81
#